data_AF-A0AAV7C7A0-F1
#
_entry.id   AF-A0AAV7C7A0-F1
#
_cell.length_a   1.000
_cell.length_b   1.000
_cell.length_c   1.000
_cell.angle_alpha   90.00
_cell.angle_beta   90.00
_cell.angle_gamma   90.00
#
_symmetry.space_group_name_H-M   'P 1'
#
loop_
_entity.id
_entity.type
_entity.pdbx_description
1 polymer ?
#
loop_
_entity_poly.entity_id
_entity_poly.type
_entity_poly.pdbx_seq_one_letter_code
_entity_poly.pdbx_strand_id
1 'polypeptide(L)'
;MPPTLSDPMDIWADDTQHSPKVSVDVLLPTGIYVQMKVPRDASISQIKQLVWKDAQDYPLFHLLLEIDSYMFQCVTQTAVHEELEDESRRLCDVRPFLPVLKLVTRSCNPAEKLDSKIGVLIGKGLHEFDALQDNEVKEFRSKMRKISEDKIQSMLSLNWVEWLKCTFPPELEPSIPDNIQDKLCARNLVVAIHFENCQDVFSFQVSPNLTPIKLIKLATRKRLTIHGREDDDVDPEDYVLQVIGRLEYVFGEYPLIQFQYIANCIVNKTLPRLTLVECCNIKKMFDQEMSAMELAVKRKASVPPLPLPPKTRGASMVSRSVWDLNETYKITLIKGSKLNTEDAVVVRAGLFHGTELLCKPIMSSEVPGKNDHLWNETLEFDIYVCDLPRMARLCLAIYTVLTKTKKSNKASNPKYQTIKKAGKMHSPVAWVNTMVFDYKGQLKTGDHVLHGWASFPDELEEMLNPMGTVRTNPFTENATALHIQFTEYSKVGIYYPPFDKILEKAAEIARQSDSHNMSGRGGKKFNIELKEIMERDPLCQLCENEKDLIWTLRYDCRENFPCSLPKLLLSVKWNKLEDVAQLQALLQIWSKLPPRDALELLDFNYPDQYVREYAVNCLRSMSDEELSQYLLQLVQVLKYEPFLDCALSRFLLERALANRRIGQFLFWHLRAEIHIPSVSVQFGLLLEAYCRGSVAHMKVLSKQVRTMGEIYHQVSQIKLF
;
A
#
# COMPACT_ATOMS: atom_id res chain seq x y z
N MET A 1 5.16 -22.43 -7.98
CA MET A 1 6.25 -21.85 -7.16
C MET A 1 7.25 -22.96 -6.90
N PRO A 2 8.55 -22.78 -7.17
CA PRO A 2 9.55 -23.63 -6.53
C PRO A 2 9.34 -23.48 -5.01
N PRO A 3 9.44 -24.55 -4.22
CA PRO A 3 9.47 -24.41 -2.77
C PRO A 3 10.63 -23.46 -2.45
N THR A 4 10.36 -22.39 -1.72
CA THR A 4 11.41 -21.70 -0.96
C THR A 4 12.07 -22.79 -0.15
N LEU A 5 13.35 -23.07 -0.44
CA LEU A 5 14.18 -23.96 0.35
C LEU A 5 13.94 -23.59 1.82
N SER A 6 13.42 -24.54 2.59
CA SER A 6 13.43 -24.44 4.05
C SER A 6 14.86 -24.10 4.44
N ASP A 7 15.05 -22.99 5.15
CA ASP A 7 16.38 -22.59 5.61
C ASP A 7 17.00 -23.78 6.34
N PRO A 8 18.10 -24.38 5.85
CA PRO A 8 18.73 -25.52 6.50
C PRO A 8 19.22 -25.20 7.93
N MET A 9 19.21 -23.92 8.34
CA MET A 9 19.50 -23.46 9.68
C MET A 9 18.27 -23.35 10.59
N ASP A 10 17.05 -23.58 10.08
CA ASP A 10 15.84 -23.53 10.89
C ASP A 10 15.70 -24.79 11.74
N ILE A 11 16.33 -24.76 12.91
CA ILE A 11 16.30 -25.83 13.93
C ILE A 11 14.89 -26.20 14.41
N TRP A 12 13.88 -25.39 14.08
CA TRP A 12 12.47 -25.60 14.41
C TRP A 12 11.67 -26.24 13.26
N ALA A 13 12.24 -26.31 12.05
CA ALA A 13 11.54 -26.81 10.86
C ALA A 13 11.52 -28.34 10.73
N ASP A 14 12.34 -29.06 11.49
CA ASP A 14 12.47 -30.52 11.47
C ASP A 14 11.84 -31.17 12.70
N ASP A 15 10.78 -31.95 12.51
CA ASP A 15 10.17 -32.80 13.54
C ASP A 15 10.50 -34.30 13.40
N THR A 16 11.33 -34.71 12.44
CA THR A 16 11.61 -36.15 12.22
C THR A 16 12.99 -36.63 12.64
N GLN A 17 13.95 -35.76 12.98
CA GLN A 17 15.31 -36.19 13.37
C GLN A 17 15.93 -35.52 14.62
N HIS A 18 15.23 -34.61 15.30
CA HIS A 18 15.77 -33.91 16.47
C HIS A 18 15.12 -34.34 17.78
N SER A 19 15.89 -34.39 18.87
CA SER A 19 15.42 -34.81 20.19
C SER A 19 14.24 -33.95 20.69
N PRO A 20 13.28 -34.53 21.44
CA PRO A 20 12.11 -33.80 21.96
C PRO A 20 12.47 -32.65 22.92
N LYS A 21 13.73 -32.61 23.37
CA LYS A 21 14.33 -31.54 24.15
C LYS A 21 15.37 -30.80 23.31
N VAL A 22 15.36 -29.47 23.39
CA VAL A 22 16.32 -28.57 22.75
C VAL A 22 17.20 -27.96 23.83
N SER A 23 18.50 -27.82 23.54
CA SER A 23 19.42 -27.09 24.40
C SER A 23 19.20 -25.59 24.17
N VAL A 24 18.78 -24.87 25.20
CA VAL A 24 18.51 -23.44 25.16
C VAL A 24 19.50 -22.72 26.06
N ASP A 25 20.12 -21.68 25.53
CA ASP A 25 21.02 -20.81 26.28
C ASP A 25 20.24 -19.61 26.81
N VAL A 26 20.26 -19.42 28.13
CA VAL A 26 19.53 -18.35 28.81
C VAL A 26 20.50 -17.32 29.33
N LEU A 27 20.43 -16.10 28.80
CA LEU A 27 21.29 -14.98 29.18
C LEU A 27 20.64 -14.20 30.32
N LEU A 28 21.21 -14.27 31.51
CA LEU A 28 20.75 -13.54 32.69
C LEU A 28 21.21 -12.07 32.66
N PRO A 29 20.49 -11.14 33.32
CA PRO A 29 20.87 -9.72 33.39
C PRO A 29 22.19 -9.48 34.11
N THR A 30 22.61 -10.43 34.95
CA THR A 30 23.90 -10.43 35.67
C THR A 30 25.09 -10.73 34.77
N GLY A 31 24.88 -11.03 33.48
CA GLY A 31 25.92 -11.42 32.53
C GLY A 31 26.25 -12.91 32.53
N ILE A 32 25.55 -13.71 33.34
CA ILE A 32 25.71 -15.17 33.42
C ILE A 32 24.85 -15.83 32.34
N TYR A 33 25.40 -16.84 31.67
CA TYR A 33 24.62 -17.69 30.77
C TYR A 33 24.34 -19.04 31.43
N VAL A 34 23.10 -19.52 31.31
CA VAL A 34 22.65 -20.81 31.82
C VAL A 34 22.21 -21.65 30.63
N GLN A 35 22.87 -22.78 30.41
CA GLN A 35 22.48 -23.72 29.35
C GLN A 35 21.60 -24.83 29.92
N MET A 36 20.42 -25.04 29.34
CA MET A 36 19.48 -26.04 29.82
C MET A 36 18.73 -26.76 28.70
N LYS A 37 18.34 -28.02 28.96
CA LYS A 37 17.56 -28.83 28.01
C LYS A 37 16.08 -28.72 28.31
N VAL A 38 15.35 -28.02 27.46
CA VAL A 38 13.90 -27.79 27.61
C VAL A 38 13.10 -28.52 26.53
N PRO A 39 11.90 -29.03 26.83
CA PRO A 39 10.99 -29.55 25.81
C PRO A 39 10.65 -28.49 24.76
N ARG A 40 10.52 -28.89 23.49
CA ARG A 40 10.15 -27.97 22.40
C ARG A 40 8.78 -27.32 22.59
N ASP A 41 7.86 -28.07 23.18
CA ASP A 41 6.48 -27.67 23.45
C ASP A 41 6.31 -26.97 24.81
N ALA A 42 7.40 -26.80 25.57
CA ALA A 42 7.36 -26.09 26.84
C ALA A 42 6.93 -24.64 26.64
N SER A 43 6.02 -24.19 27.50
CA SER A 43 5.64 -22.78 27.54
C SER A 43 6.79 -21.91 28.05
N ILE A 44 6.82 -20.66 27.60
CA ILE A 44 7.80 -19.67 28.05
C ILE A 44 7.75 -19.49 29.58
N SER A 45 6.56 -19.58 30.19
CA SER A 45 6.39 -19.56 31.65
C SER A 45 7.06 -20.74 32.35
N GLN A 46 6.89 -21.96 31.82
CA GLN A 46 7.55 -23.15 32.35
C GLN A 46 9.08 -23.04 32.23
N ILE A 47 9.58 -22.55 31.09
CA ILE A 47 11.01 -22.32 30.89
C ILE A 47 11.51 -21.28 31.91
N LYS A 48 10.75 -20.20 32.16
CA LYS A 48 11.11 -19.17 33.15
C LYS A 48 11.24 -19.75 34.56
N GLN A 49 10.32 -20.62 34.96
CA GLN A 49 10.37 -21.31 36.24
C GLN A 49 11.58 -22.25 36.36
N LEU A 50 11.91 -22.99 35.29
CA LEU A 50 13.10 -23.85 35.26
C LEU A 50 14.38 -23.02 35.39
N VAL A 51 14.48 -21.91 34.67
CA VAL A 51 15.60 -20.96 34.77
C VAL A 51 15.73 -20.41 36.18
N TRP A 52 14.62 -20.03 36.83
CA TRP A 52 14.67 -19.49 38.18
C TRP A 52 15.16 -20.49 39.21
N LYS A 53 14.85 -21.77 39.00
CA LYS A 53 15.31 -22.86 39.85
C LYS A 53 16.82 -23.10 39.65
N ASP A 54 17.26 -23.24 38.40
CA ASP A 54 18.68 -23.49 38.09
C ASP A 54 19.57 -22.28 38.43
N ALA A 55 19.08 -21.05 38.24
CA ALA A 55 19.86 -19.84 38.49
C ALA A 55 20.28 -19.66 39.96
N GLN A 56 19.61 -20.33 40.91
CA GLN A 56 19.98 -20.31 42.33
C GLN A 56 21.37 -20.90 42.57
N ASP A 57 21.80 -21.83 41.73
CA ASP A 57 23.10 -22.50 41.83
C ASP A 57 24.23 -21.69 41.16
N TYR A 58 23.90 -20.56 40.53
CA TYR A 58 24.87 -19.70 39.84
C TYR A 58 25.28 -18.48 40.69
N PRO A 59 26.50 -17.95 40.49
CA PRO A 59 26.94 -16.72 41.14
C PRO A 59 25.99 -15.54 40.91
N LEU A 60 26.05 -14.50 41.74
CA LEU A 60 25.29 -13.25 41.55
C LEU A 60 23.76 -13.40 41.50
N PHE A 61 23.19 -14.57 41.85
CA PHE A 61 21.74 -14.78 41.88
C PHE A 61 21.02 -13.76 42.77
N HIS A 62 21.64 -13.37 43.90
CA HIS A 62 21.11 -12.37 44.82
C HIS A 62 20.95 -10.96 44.22
N LEU A 63 21.51 -10.69 43.03
CA LEU A 63 21.32 -9.44 42.29
C LEU A 63 20.10 -9.46 41.36
N LEU A 64 19.46 -10.61 41.17
CA LEU A 64 18.22 -10.72 40.41
C LEU A 64 17.04 -10.21 41.23
N LEU A 65 16.13 -9.51 40.56
CA LEU A 65 14.82 -9.14 41.11
C LEU A 65 13.90 -10.37 41.21
N GLU A 66 12.65 -10.18 41.60
CA GLU A 66 11.66 -11.26 41.58
C GLU A 66 11.41 -11.78 40.15
N ILE A 67 11.07 -13.06 40.02
CA ILE A 67 10.80 -13.74 38.74
C ILE A 67 9.79 -12.98 37.85
N ASP A 68 8.81 -12.33 38.47
CA ASP A 68 7.74 -11.58 37.79
C ASP A 68 8.19 -10.20 37.30
N SER A 69 9.33 -9.70 37.77
CA SER A 69 9.96 -8.47 37.26
C SER A 69 10.63 -8.67 35.90
N TYR A 70 10.72 -9.92 35.42
CA TYR A 70 11.39 -10.28 34.18
C TYR A 70 10.45 -10.88 33.13
N MET A 71 10.93 -10.85 31.89
CA MET A 71 10.34 -11.46 30.71
C MET A 71 11.48 -11.92 29.78
N PHE A 72 11.20 -12.86 28.87
CA PHE A 72 12.20 -13.25 27.89
C PHE A 72 12.18 -12.35 26.65
N GLN A 73 13.34 -12.19 26.04
CA GLN A 73 13.54 -11.57 24.74
C GLN A 73 14.35 -12.52 23.88
N CYS A 74 14.01 -12.64 22.60
CA CYS A 74 14.78 -13.42 21.64
C CYS A 74 14.93 -12.67 20.32
N VAL A 75 15.83 -13.14 19.46
CA VAL A 75 15.90 -12.70 18.07
C VAL A 75 15.04 -13.65 17.26
N THR A 76 14.08 -13.15 16.48
CA THR A 76 13.24 -13.96 15.59
C THR A 76 13.97 -14.32 14.31
N GLN A 77 13.43 -15.26 13.53
CA GLN A 77 13.95 -15.62 12.19
C GLN A 77 14.01 -14.41 11.22
N THR A 78 13.24 -13.36 11.48
CA THR A 78 13.26 -12.11 10.71
C THR A 78 14.28 -11.09 11.24
N ALA A 79 15.25 -11.52 12.06
CA ALA A 79 16.26 -10.66 12.70
C ALA A 79 15.67 -9.51 13.55
N VAL A 80 14.50 -9.71 14.16
CA VAL A 80 13.86 -8.72 15.05
C VAL A 80 13.98 -9.17 16.50
N HIS A 81 14.29 -8.25 17.41
CA HIS A 81 14.17 -8.51 18.85
C HIS A 81 12.69 -8.57 19.25
N GLU A 82 12.22 -9.75 19.64
CA GLU A 82 10.87 -9.98 20.13
C GLU A 82 10.89 -10.14 21.65
N GLU A 83 10.02 -9.39 22.30
CA GLU A 83 9.77 -9.39 23.73
C GLU A 83 8.57 -10.30 24.05
N LEU A 84 8.82 -11.43 24.73
CA LEU A 84 7.85 -12.49 24.98
C LEU A 84 6.98 -12.21 26.22
N GLU A 85 5.99 -11.32 26.07
CA GLU A 85 5.04 -10.99 27.14
C GLU A 85 4.02 -12.11 27.39
N ASP A 86 3.57 -12.77 26.32
CA ASP A 86 2.66 -13.91 26.43
C ASP A 86 3.45 -15.16 26.79
N GLU A 87 3.65 -15.36 28.09
CA GLU A 87 4.38 -16.49 28.63
C GLU A 87 3.65 -17.84 28.42
N SER A 88 2.41 -17.85 27.90
CA SER A 88 1.68 -19.07 27.54
C SER A 88 2.13 -19.69 26.22
N ARG A 89 2.82 -18.90 25.37
CA ARG A 89 3.36 -19.39 24.08
C ARG A 89 4.36 -20.51 24.31
N ARG A 90 4.41 -21.47 23.38
CA ARG A 90 5.39 -22.55 23.39
C ARG A 90 6.67 -22.11 22.69
N LEU A 91 7.80 -22.67 23.09
CA LEU A 91 9.09 -22.34 22.47
C LEU A 91 9.10 -22.62 20.95
N CYS A 92 8.50 -23.73 20.52
CA CYS A 92 8.33 -24.07 19.10
C CYS A 92 7.44 -23.09 18.32
N ASP A 93 6.53 -22.37 18.98
CA ASP A 93 5.67 -21.35 18.35
C ASP A 93 6.39 -20.00 18.24
N VAL A 94 7.36 -19.75 19.13
CA VAL A 94 8.19 -18.53 19.12
C VAL A 94 9.25 -18.59 18.03
N ARG A 95 9.84 -19.77 17.78
CA ARG A 95 10.90 -20.01 16.79
C ARG A 95 12.03 -18.96 16.83
N PRO A 96 12.74 -18.80 17.97
CA PRO A 96 13.94 -17.96 18.03
C PRO A 96 14.94 -18.32 16.93
N PHE A 97 15.57 -17.35 16.26
CA PHE A 97 16.59 -17.60 15.22
C PHE A 97 17.71 -18.54 15.69
N LEU A 98 18.14 -18.37 16.94
CA LEU A 98 18.97 -19.31 17.69
C LEU A 98 18.23 -19.68 18.98
N PRO A 99 18.49 -20.86 19.58
CA PRO A 99 17.84 -21.29 20.82
C PRO A 99 18.42 -20.52 22.02
N VAL A 100 18.34 -19.20 21.98
CA VAL A 100 18.89 -18.26 22.95
C VAL A 100 17.75 -17.37 23.44
N LEU A 101 17.55 -17.34 24.76
CA LEU A 101 16.58 -16.47 25.42
C LEU A 101 17.33 -15.52 26.34
N LYS A 102 17.14 -14.23 26.16
CA LYS A 102 17.69 -13.21 27.05
C LYS A 102 16.66 -12.81 28.08
N LEU A 103 17.02 -12.84 29.35
CA LEU A 103 16.15 -12.38 30.42
C LEU A 103 16.20 -10.85 30.51
N VAL A 104 15.10 -10.27 30.03
CA VAL A 104 14.62 -8.90 30.07
C VAL A 104 14.12 -8.40 31.41
N THR A 105 14.64 -7.33 32.05
CA THR A 105 13.75 -6.61 33.01
C THR A 105 12.53 -6.14 32.24
N ARG A 106 11.32 -6.22 32.82
CA ARG A 106 10.10 -5.66 32.24
C ARG A 106 10.24 -4.14 32.17
N SER A 107 10.95 -3.66 31.15
CA SER A 107 11.27 -2.25 30.98
C SER A 107 10.10 -1.56 30.29
N CYS A 108 9.70 -0.45 30.87
CA CYS A 108 8.45 0.26 30.59
C CYS A 108 8.64 1.29 29.47
N ASN A 109 9.16 0.92 28.28
CA ASN A 109 8.96 1.76 27.10
C ASN A 109 7.87 1.16 26.20
N PRO A 110 6.60 1.57 26.37
CA PRO A 110 5.50 0.99 25.61
C PRO A 110 5.56 1.27 24.10
N ALA A 111 6.37 2.25 23.67
CA ALA A 111 6.54 2.58 22.26
C ALA A 111 7.39 1.52 21.54
N GLU A 112 8.52 1.13 22.11
CA GLU A 112 9.39 0.05 21.59
C GLU A 112 8.65 -1.29 21.53
N LYS A 113 7.77 -1.55 22.51
CA LYS A 113 6.90 -2.75 22.54
C LYS A 113 5.91 -2.81 21.39
N LEU A 114 5.28 -1.67 21.05
CA LEU A 114 4.36 -1.61 19.92
C LEU A 114 5.12 -1.82 18.60
N ASP A 115 6.31 -1.24 18.49
CA ASP A 115 7.14 -1.31 17.29
C ASP A 115 7.61 -2.74 16.98
N SER A 116 7.99 -3.51 18.02
CA SER A 116 8.29 -4.94 17.89
C SER A 116 7.06 -5.75 17.45
N LYS A 117 5.89 -5.54 18.08
CA LYS A 117 4.63 -6.20 17.69
C LYS A 117 4.23 -5.91 16.24
N ILE A 118 4.38 -4.66 15.80
CA ILE A 118 4.13 -4.27 14.41
C ILE A 118 5.14 -4.95 13.49
N GLY A 119 6.42 -4.95 13.84
CA GLY A 119 7.47 -5.56 13.02
C GLY A 119 7.26 -7.05 12.80
N VAL A 120 6.91 -7.80 13.85
CA VAL A 120 6.56 -9.22 13.77
C VAL A 120 5.32 -9.43 12.89
N LEU A 121 4.29 -8.60 13.06
CA LEU A 121 3.05 -8.72 12.29
C LEU A 121 3.26 -8.50 10.78
N ILE A 122 4.06 -7.48 10.43
CA ILE A 122 4.42 -7.13 9.05
C ILE A 122 5.41 -8.16 8.47
N GLY A 123 6.23 -8.78 9.30
CA GLY A 123 7.33 -9.66 8.89
C GLY A 123 8.60 -8.90 8.50
N LYS A 124 8.75 -7.65 8.95
CA LYS A 124 9.92 -6.79 8.73
C LYS A 124 10.21 -5.94 9.95
N GLY A 125 11.47 -5.85 10.35
CA GLY A 125 11.86 -5.00 11.47
C GLY A 125 11.69 -3.53 11.13
N LEU A 126 11.02 -2.76 12.00
CA LEU A 126 10.87 -1.31 11.74
C LEU A 126 12.22 -0.56 11.70
N HIS A 127 13.24 -1.12 12.37
CA HIS A 127 14.62 -0.63 12.32
C HIS A 127 15.23 -0.68 10.91
N GLU A 128 14.78 -1.59 10.04
CA GLU A 128 15.20 -1.63 8.63
C GLU A 128 14.83 -0.33 7.91
N PHE A 129 13.66 0.24 8.21
CA PHE A 129 13.23 1.52 7.63
C PHE A 129 14.03 2.70 8.19
N ASP A 130 14.42 2.66 9.46
CA ASP A 130 15.29 3.66 10.07
C ASP A 130 16.70 3.63 9.49
N ALA A 131 17.20 2.43 9.14
CA ALA A 131 18.52 2.24 8.56
C ALA A 131 18.67 2.80 7.13
N LEU A 132 17.57 2.97 6.38
CA LEU A 132 17.60 3.49 5.01
C LEU A 132 18.14 4.93 4.92
N GLN A 133 18.08 5.72 6.00
CA GLN A 133 18.47 7.13 6.05
C GLN A 133 17.83 8.02 4.96
N ASP A 134 16.77 7.56 4.29
CA ASP A 134 16.03 8.30 3.26
C ASP A 134 15.11 9.35 3.91
N ASN A 135 15.26 10.61 3.50
CA ASN A 135 14.43 11.70 4.00
C ASN A 135 12.96 11.58 3.59
N GLU A 136 12.67 11.02 2.42
CA GLU A 136 11.31 10.76 1.96
C GLU A 136 10.62 9.76 2.89
N VAL A 137 11.32 8.68 3.26
CA VAL A 137 10.84 7.65 4.20
C VAL A 137 10.55 8.28 5.57
N LYS A 138 11.47 9.08 6.11
CA LYS A 138 11.28 9.74 7.41
C LYS A 138 10.08 10.69 7.41
N GLU A 139 9.93 11.51 6.37
CA GLU A 139 8.82 12.44 6.25
C GLU A 139 7.48 11.70 6.07
N PHE A 140 7.44 10.68 5.21
CA PHE A 140 6.28 9.81 5.02
C PHE A 140 5.84 9.16 6.34
N ARG A 141 6.78 8.52 7.07
CA ARG A 141 6.49 7.91 8.38
C ARG A 141 5.91 8.90 9.37
N SER A 142 6.46 10.12 9.42
CA SER A 142 5.95 11.18 10.29
C SER A 142 4.52 11.61 9.92
N LYS A 143 4.24 11.80 8.62
CA LYS A 143 2.91 12.20 8.14
C LYS A 143 1.87 11.10 8.36
N MET A 144 2.18 9.87 7.99
CA MET A 144 1.26 8.73 8.16
C MET A 144 0.99 8.43 9.63
N ARG A 145 2.01 8.58 10.49
CA ARG A 145 1.83 8.49 11.94
C ARG A 145 0.83 9.53 12.46
N LYS A 146 0.91 10.77 11.98
CA LYS A 146 -0.06 11.82 12.34
C LYS A 146 -1.48 11.45 11.93
N ILE A 147 -1.68 10.95 10.70
CA ILE A 147 -3.00 10.48 10.23
C ILE A 147 -3.55 9.38 11.15
N SER A 148 -2.71 8.39 11.49
CA SER A 148 -3.10 7.32 12.41
C SER A 148 -3.44 7.83 13.81
N GLU A 149 -2.68 8.79 14.34
CA GLU A 149 -2.92 9.40 15.65
C GLU A 149 -4.21 10.23 15.67
N ASP A 150 -4.41 11.10 14.68
CA ASP A 150 -5.62 11.91 14.52
C ASP A 150 -6.86 11.00 14.41
N LYS A 151 -6.75 9.86 13.72
CA LYS A 151 -7.83 8.89 13.61
C LYS A 151 -8.11 8.17 14.93
N ILE A 152 -7.10 7.77 15.70
CA ILE A 152 -7.33 7.18 17.03
C ILE A 152 -8.02 8.18 17.95
N GLN A 153 -7.62 9.46 17.93
CA GLN A 153 -8.28 10.51 18.71
C GLN A 153 -9.75 10.67 18.34
N SER A 154 -10.07 10.66 17.04
CA SER A 154 -11.45 10.66 16.56
C SER A 154 -12.23 9.41 17.02
N MET A 155 -11.60 8.23 17.04
CA MET A 155 -12.23 6.99 17.49
C MET A 155 -12.57 7.00 18.99
N LEU A 156 -11.74 7.63 19.82
CA LEU A 156 -11.97 7.74 21.27
C LEU A 156 -13.19 8.58 21.63
N SER A 157 -13.66 9.45 20.71
CA SER A 157 -14.89 10.23 20.90
C SER A 157 -16.17 9.54 20.45
N LEU A 158 -16.09 8.36 19.82
CA LEU A 158 -17.25 7.67 19.26
C LEU A 158 -18.10 7.02 20.35
N ASN A 159 -19.41 6.97 20.10
CA ASN A 159 -20.28 6.09 20.89
C ASN A 159 -20.15 4.62 20.43
N TRP A 160 -20.67 3.70 21.24
CA TRP A 160 -20.57 2.26 20.95
C TRP A 160 -21.24 1.85 19.62
N VAL A 161 -22.29 2.56 19.17
CA VAL A 161 -22.99 2.28 17.90
C VAL A 161 -22.14 2.72 16.70
N GLU A 162 -21.52 3.89 16.77
CA GLU A 162 -20.60 4.38 15.74
C GLU A 162 -19.36 3.50 15.64
N TRP A 163 -18.80 3.09 16.78
CA TRP A 163 -17.73 2.09 16.81
C TRP A 163 -18.16 0.76 16.19
N LEU A 164 -19.38 0.30 16.48
CA LEU A 164 -19.93 -0.93 15.89
C LEU A 164 -20.02 -0.81 14.37
N LYS A 165 -20.45 0.34 13.83
CA LYS A 165 -20.45 0.62 12.37
C LYS A 165 -19.06 0.56 11.74
N CYS A 166 -18.05 1.10 12.41
CA CYS A 166 -16.68 1.06 11.89
C CYS A 166 -16.04 -0.33 12.00
N THR A 167 -16.38 -1.08 13.05
CA THR A 167 -15.74 -2.36 13.39
C THR A 167 -16.41 -3.56 12.74
N PHE A 168 -17.74 -3.55 12.68
CA PHE A 168 -18.59 -4.56 12.05
C PHE A 168 -19.60 -3.84 11.13
N PRO A 169 -19.13 -3.24 10.02
CA PRO A 169 -19.99 -2.51 9.09
C PRO A 169 -21.09 -3.42 8.54
N PRO A 170 -22.35 -2.96 8.48
CA PRO A 170 -23.44 -3.67 7.81
C PRO A 170 -23.07 -4.01 6.36
N GLU A 171 -23.25 -5.28 5.96
CA GLU A 171 -23.02 -5.70 4.58
C GLU A 171 -24.30 -5.48 3.76
N LEU A 172 -24.30 -4.44 2.92
CA LEU A 172 -25.46 -4.03 2.14
C LEU A 172 -25.25 -4.28 0.64
N GLU A 173 -26.31 -4.71 -0.05
CA GLU A 173 -26.35 -4.79 -1.50
C GLU A 173 -26.55 -3.37 -2.09
N PRO A 174 -25.75 -2.96 -3.09
CA PRO A 174 -25.84 -1.62 -3.68
C PRO A 174 -27.15 -1.41 -4.46
N SER A 175 -27.73 -2.48 -4.99
CA SER A 175 -29.05 -2.50 -5.61
C SER A 175 -29.74 -3.82 -5.30
N ILE A 176 -31.07 -3.81 -5.19
CA ILE A 176 -31.87 -5.01 -4.98
C ILE A 176 -32.11 -5.64 -6.36
N PRO A 177 -31.63 -6.87 -6.65
CA PRO A 177 -31.87 -7.50 -7.94
C PRO A 177 -33.37 -7.70 -8.21
N ASP A 178 -33.82 -7.40 -9.43
CA ASP A 178 -35.23 -7.47 -9.83
C ASP A 178 -35.85 -8.86 -9.57
N ASN A 179 -35.05 -9.91 -9.78
CA ASN A 179 -35.46 -11.32 -9.59
C ASN A 179 -35.68 -11.72 -8.12
N ILE A 180 -35.32 -10.89 -7.14
CA ILE A 180 -35.54 -11.23 -5.72
C ILE A 180 -37.02 -11.12 -5.37
N GLN A 181 -37.75 -10.17 -5.96
CA GLN A 181 -39.17 -9.96 -5.64
C GLN A 181 -40.03 -11.16 -6.06
N ASP A 182 -39.70 -11.80 -7.18
CA ASP A 182 -40.38 -13.00 -7.69
C ASP A 182 -40.12 -14.26 -6.85
N LYS A 183 -39.04 -14.26 -6.07
CA LYS A 183 -38.64 -15.39 -5.21
C LYS A 183 -39.26 -15.33 -3.81
N LEU A 184 -39.94 -14.24 -3.45
CA LEU A 184 -40.59 -14.09 -2.15
C LEU A 184 -41.93 -14.82 -2.10
N CYS A 185 -42.11 -15.67 -1.09
CA CYS A 185 -43.38 -16.36 -0.87
C CYS A 185 -44.46 -15.36 -0.41
N ALA A 186 -45.47 -15.11 -1.25
CA ALA A 186 -46.55 -14.16 -0.98
C ALA A 186 -46.09 -12.72 -0.61
N ARG A 187 -44.97 -12.26 -1.19
CA ARG A 187 -44.32 -10.95 -0.91
C ARG A 187 -43.80 -10.75 0.52
N ASN A 188 -43.80 -11.80 1.35
CA ASN A 188 -43.32 -11.75 2.72
C ASN A 188 -42.01 -12.52 2.89
N LEU A 189 -41.15 -12.02 3.76
CA LEU A 189 -39.91 -12.65 4.18
C LEU A 189 -40.16 -13.43 5.47
N VAL A 190 -39.80 -14.71 5.50
CA VAL A 190 -39.81 -15.50 6.73
C VAL A 190 -38.39 -15.46 7.32
N VAL A 191 -38.25 -15.01 8.55
CA VAL A 191 -36.97 -14.95 9.28
C VAL A 191 -37.09 -15.78 10.56
N ALA A 192 -36.11 -16.64 10.83
CA ALA A 192 -36.00 -17.35 12.08
C ALA A 192 -35.08 -16.60 13.05
N ILE A 193 -35.55 -16.35 14.27
CA ILE A 193 -34.80 -15.67 15.32
C ILE A 193 -34.58 -16.64 16.48
N HIS A 194 -33.32 -16.83 16.83
CA HIS A 194 -32.85 -17.56 18.00
C HIS A 194 -32.55 -16.57 19.14
N PHE A 195 -32.76 -16.99 20.39
CA PHE A 195 -32.48 -16.18 21.57
C PHE A 195 -31.27 -16.76 22.31
N GLU A 196 -30.25 -15.96 22.61
CA GLU A 196 -28.95 -16.42 23.14
C GLU A 196 -29.07 -17.33 24.39
N ASN A 197 -30.09 -17.09 25.23
CA ASN A 197 -30.34 -17.83 26.48
C ASN A 197 -31.46 -18.88 26.38
N CYS A 198 -32.00 -19.17 25.19
CA CYS A 198 -33.09 -20.11 25.00
C CYS A 198 -32.88 -21.00 23.78
N GLN A 199 -33.15 -22.31 23.90
CA GLN A 199 -33.08 -23.22 22.75
C GLN A 199 -34.16 -22.98 21.70
N ASP A 200 -35.16 -22.15 22.02
CA ASP A 200 -36.27 -21.85 21.13
C ASP A 200 -35.84 -21.04 19.91
N VAL A 201 -36.41 -21.40 18.76
CA VAL A 201 -36.30 -20.66 17.50
C VAL A 201 -37.69 -20.26 17.07
N PHE A 202 -37.89 -18.97 16.87
CA PHE A 202 -39.18 -18.43 16.45
C PHE A 202 -39.10 -17.90 15.03
N SER A 203 -39.99 -18.39 14.17
CA SER A 203 -40.17 -17.86 12.82
C SER A 203 -41.13 -16.66 12.83
N PHE A 204 -40.76 -15.63 12.08
CA PHE A 204 -41.54 -14.41 11.88
C PHE A 204 -41.76 -14.19 10.39
N GLN A 205 -43.00 -13.98 9.99
CA GLN A 205 -43.33 -13.56 8.63
C GLN A 205 -43.45 -12.03 8.61
N VAL A 206 -42.54 -11.36 7.91
CA VAL A 206 -42.38 -9.91 7.92
C VAL A 206 -42.25 -9.34 6.52
N SER A 207 -42.44 -8.02 6.38
CA SER A 207 -42.14 -7.34 5.13
C SER A 207 -40.63 -7.36 4.85
N PRO A 208 -40.18 -7.56 3.60
CA PRO A 208 -38.78 -7.43 3.22
C PRO A 208 -38.21 -6.03 3.46
N ASN A 209 -39.08 -5.01 3.48
CA ASN A 209 -38.72 -3.61 3.72
C ASN A 209 -38.78 -3.22 5.21
N LEU A 210 -39.00 -4.18 6.10
CA LEU A 210 -38.94 -3.94 7.54
C LEU A 210 -37.51 -3.53 7.93
N THR A 211 -37.37 -2.66 8.93
CA THR A 211 -36.06 -2.32 9.51
C THR A 211 -35.70 -3.28 10.66
N PRO A 212 -34.40 -3.50 10.94
CA PRO A 212 -33.94 -4.35 12.03
C PRO A 212 -34.60 -4.06 13.38
N ILE A 213 -34.71 -2.78 13.77
CA ILE A 213 -35.30 -2.39 15.06
C ILE A 213 -36.77 -2.80 15.19
N LYS A 214 -37.54 -2.76 14.08
CA LYS A 214 -38.93 -3.21 14.09
C LYS A 214 -39.01 -4.74 14.20
N LEU A 215 -38.08 -5.47 13.60
CA LEU A 215 -37.99 -6.92 13.77
C LEU A 215 -37.62 -7.31 15.21
N ILE A 216 -36.70 -6.57 15.83
CA ILE A 216 -36.33 -6.74 17.25
C ILE A 216 -37.53 -6.49 18.16
N LYS A 217 -38.33 -5.44 17.90
CA LYS A 217 -39.58 -5.18 18.62
C LYS A 217 -40.58 -6.34 18.55
N LEU A 218 -40.68 -7.03 17.40
CA LEU A 218 -41.53 -8.21 17.26
C LEU A 218 -40.96 -9.41 18.02
N ALA A 219 -39.65 -9.60 17.97
CA ALA A 219 -38.96 -10.69 18.65
C ALA A 219 -39.06 -10.58 20.17
N THR A 220 -38.75 -9.40 20.72
CA THR A 220 -38.81 -9.10 22.17
C THR A 220 -40.23 -9.26 22.72
N ARG A 221 -41.26 -8.75 22.03
CA ARG A 221 -42.66 -8.97 22.41
C ARG A 221 -43.03 -10.46 22.46
N LYS A 222 -42.66 -11.23 21.44
CA LYS A 222 -42.93 -12.67 21.40
C LYS A 222 -42.21 -13.42 22.53
N ARG A 223 -40.97 -13.02 22.85
CA ARG A 223 -40.23 -13.54 24.00
C ARG A 223 -40.96 -13.25 25.31
N LEU A 224 -41.41 -12.02 25.53
CA LEU A 224 -42.15 -11.63 26.73
C LEU A 224 -43.46 -12.40 26.88
N THR A 225 -44.20 -12.63 25.79
CA THR A 225 -45.45 -13.41 25.82
C THR A 225 -45.24 -14.87 26.23
N ILE A 226 -44.09 -15.46 25.89
CA ILE A 226 -43.84 -16.91 26.09
C ILE A 226 -43.03 -17.17 27.37
N HIS A 227 -42.10 -16.28 27.70
CA HIS A 227 -41.10 -16.46 28.76
C HIS A 227 -41.05 -15.31 29.79
N GLY A 228 -41.78 -14.21 29.59
CA GLY A 228 -41.70 -13.01 30.45
C GLY A 228 -42.51 -13.12 31.75
N ARG A 229 -42.04 -12.42 32.79
CA ARG A 229 -42.82 -12.13 34.02
C ARG A 229 -43.50 -10.75 33.88
N GLU A 230 -44.57 -10.51 34.65
CA GLU A 230 -45.42 -9.30 34.52
C GLU A 230 -44.66 -7.95 34.72
N ASP A 231 -43.45 -7.97 35.29
CA ASP A 231 -42.60 -6.80 35.59
C ASP A 231 -41.35 -6.66 34.68
N ASP A 232 -41.15 -7.51 33.67
CA ASP A 232 -39.98 -7.43 32.78
C ASP A 232 -40.14 -6.32 31.72
N ASP A 233 -39.68 -5.11 32.03
CA ASP A 233 -39.51 -4.04 31.02
C ASP A 233 -38.26 -4.32 30.18
N VAL A 234 -38.44 -4.66 28.91
CA VAL A 234 -37.35 -5.01 27.98
C VAL A 234 -37.31 -3.96 26.89
N ASP A 235 -36.28 -3.11 26.90
CA ASP A 235 -36.05 -2.14 25.83
C ASP A 235 -35.53 -2.86 24.57
N PRO A 236 -36.22 -2.73 23.42
CA PRO A 236 -35.72 -3.22 22.13
C PRO A 236 -34.35 -2.66 21.73
N GLU A 237 -33.94 -1.50 22.23
CA GLU A 237 -32.64 -0.87 21.94
C GLU A 237 -31.46 -1.55 22.65
N ASP A 238 -31.73 -2.37 23.67
CA ASP A 238 -30.71 -3.18 24.36
C ASP A 238 -30.32 -4.44 23.60
N TYR A 239 -30.90 -4.68 22.42
CA TYR A 239 -30.62 -5.86 21.61
C TYR A 239 -30.20 -5.50 20.19
N VAL A 240 -29.42 -6.39 19.58
CA VAL A 240 -29.07 -6.35 18.17
C VAL A 240 -29.24 -7.72 17.54
N LEU A 241 -29.50 -7.75 16.23
CA LEU A 241 -29.56 -8.99 15.47
C LEU A 241 -28.16 -9.36 14.98
N GLN A 242 -27.78 -10.62 15.15
CA GLN A 242 -26.53 -11.20 14.67
C GLN A 242 -26.83 -12.36 13.72
N VAL A 243 -26.08 -12.51 12.63
CA VAL A 243 -26.17 -13.68 11.76
C VAL A 243 -25.69 -14.92 12.50
N ILE A 244 -26.45 -16.02 12.47
CA ILE A 244 -26.10 -17.21 13.24
C ILE A 244 -24.72 -17.77 12.84
N GLY A 245 -23.85 -17.98 13.84
CA GLY A 245 -22.50 -18.52 13.64
C GLY A 245 -21.49 -17.54 13.03
N ARG A 246 -21.82 -16.25 12.87
CA ARG A 246 -20.93 -15.22 12.33
C ARG A 246 -20.93 -13.98 13.22
N LEU A 247 -19.77 -13.32 13.32
CA LEU A 247 -19.67 -11.99 13.95
C LEU A 247 -20.10 -10.90 12.95
N GLU A 248 -21.34 -11.01 12.45
CA GLU A 248 -21.96 -10.10 11.49
C GLU A 248 -23.28 -9.63 12.09
N TYR A 249 -23.49 -8.31 12.14
CA TYR A 249 -24.65 -7.71 12.82
C TYR A 249 -25.58 -7.03 11.81
N VAL A 250 -26.88 -7.16 12.06
CA VAL A 250 -27.96 -6.58 11.24
C VAL A 250 -28.60 -5.44 12.03
N PHE A 251 -28.24 -4.20 11.69
CA PHE A 251 -28.64 -3.00 12.42
C PHE A 251 -28.65 -1.75 11.52
N GLY A 252 -29.20 -0.65 12.02
CA GLY A 252 -29.37 0.60 11.28
C GLY A 252 -30.73 0.72 10.58
N GLU A 253 -30.93 1.80 9.84
CA GLU A 253 -32.20 2.16 9.19
C GLU A 253 -32.27 1.64 7.74
N TYR A 254 -31.83 0.41 7.53
CA TYR A 254 -31.82 -0.25 6.22
C TYR A 254 -32.94 -1.31 6.13
N PRO A 255 -33.61 -1.46 4.98
CA PRO A 255 -34.48 -2.60 4.69
C PRO A 255 -33.77 -3.94 4.89
N LEU A 256 -34.43 -4.92 5.51
CA LEU A 256 -33.88 -6.28 5.68
C LEU A 256 -33.42 -6.91 4.36
N ILE A 257 -34.14 -6.67 3.26
CA ILE A 257 -33.79 -7.18 1.93
C ILE A 257 -32.45 -6.65 1.38
N GLN A 258 -31.96 -5.51 1.88
CA GLN A 258 -30.67 -4.96 1.45
C GLN A 258 -29.47 -5.64 2.13
N PHE A 259 -29.66 -6.31 3.26
CA PHE A 259 -28.54 -7.00 3.91
C PHE A 259 -28.12 -8.20 3.05
N GLN A 260 -26.84 -8.25 2.68
CA GLN A 260 -26.28 -9.24 1.77
C GLN A 260 -26.55 -10.68 2.21
N TYR A 261 -26.45 -10.98 3.51
CA TYR A 261 -26.82 -12.29 4.05
C TYR A 261 -28.29 -12.64 3.76
N ILE A 262 -29.22 -11.71 3.98
CA ILE A 262 -30.66 -11.93 3.79
C ILE A 262 -30.98 -12.05 2.30
N ALA A 263 -30.42 -11.16 1.46
CA ALA A 263 -30.57 -11.22 0.00
C ALA A 263 -30.09 -12.58 -0.54
N ASN A 264 -28.92 -13.05 -0.13
CA ASN A 264 -28.38 -14.35 -0.50
C ASN A 264 -29.26 -15.51 -0.04
N CYS A 265 -29.83 -15.43 1.17
CA CYS A 265 -30.77 -16.44 1.64
C CYS A 265 -32.01 -16.53 0.75
N ILE A 266 -32.59 -15.40 0.35
CA ILE A 266 -33.74 -15.35 -0.56
C ILE A 266 -33.38 -15.92 -1.93
N VAL A 267 -32.25 -15.51 -2.51
CA VAL A 267 -31.78 -15.97 -3.83
C VAL A 267 -31.62 -17.49 -3.86
N ASN A 268 -31.08 -18.07 -2.79
CA ASN A 268 -30.82 -19.49 -2.62
C ASN A 268 -31.99 -20.29 -2.02
N LYS A 269 -33.14 -19.66 -1.75
CA LYS A 269 -34.32 -20.27 -1.10
C LYS A 269 -33.99 -20.93 0.24
N THR A 270 -33.08 -20.34 1.00
CA THR A 270 -32.73 -20.76 2.36
C THR A 270 -33.37 -19.83 3.38
N LEU A 271 -33.69 -20.34 4.57
CA LEU A 271 -34.30 -19.54 5.64
C LEU A 271 -33.23 -18.68 6.33
N PRO A 272 -33.35 -17.33 6.32
CA PRO A 272 -32.47 -16.46 7.09
C PRO A 272 -32.60 -16.78 8.59
N ARG A 273 -31.46 -17.02 9.24
CA ARG A 273 -31.39 -17.34 10.66
C ARG A 273 -30.55 -16.30 11.40
N LEU A 274 -31.19 -15.59 12.31
CA LEU A 274 -30.58 -14.54 13.12
C LEU A 274 -30.63 -14.93 14.60
N THR A 275 -29.71 -14.38 15.39
CA THR A 275 -29.67 -14.49 16.85
C THR A 275 -29.91 -13.12 17.44
N LEU A 276 -30.78 -13.03 18.44
CA LEU A 276 -30.98 -11.81 19.21
C LEU A 276 -29.95 -11.79 20.34
N VAL A 277 -29.03 -10.83 20.27
CA VAL A 277 -27.88 -10.69 21.18
C VAL A 277 -28.04 -9.43 22.02
N GLU A 278 -27.68 -9.49 23.29
CA GLU A 278 -27.68 -8.33 24.17
C GLU A 278 -26.52 -7.37 23.85
N CYS A 279 -26.82 -6.08 23.74
CA CYS A 279 -25.84 -5.04 23.49
C CYS A 279 -24.79 -4.92 24.62
N CYS A 280 -25.04 -5.48 25.81
CA CYS A 280 -24.09 -5.48 26.94
C CYS A 280 -22.76 -6.18 26.59
N ASN A 281 -22.80 -7.25 25.80
CA ASN A 281 -21.61 -7.97 25.36
C ASN A 281 -20.79 -7.14 24.36
N ILE A 282 -21.47 -6.41 23.48
CA ILE A 282 -20.86 -5.51 22.50
C ILE A 282 -20.26 -4.29 23.20
N LYS A 283 -20.94 -3.72 24.20
CA LYS A 283 -20.42 -2.62 25.03
C LYS A 283 -19.13 -3.03 25.76
N LYS A 284 -19.06 -4.27 26.31
CA LYS A 284 -17.80 -4.80 26.88
C LYS A 284 -16.66 -4.87 25.86
N MET A 285 -16.95 -5.30 24.63
CA MET A 285 -15.94 -5.31 23.55
C MET A 285 -15.47 -3.89 23.21
N PHE A 286 -16.40 -2.95 23.11
CA PHE A 286 -16.12 -1.53 22.91
C PHE A 286 -15.20 -0.98 24.01
N ASP A 287 -15.53 -1.20 25.29
CA ASP A 287 -14.74 -0.71 26.43
C ASP A 287 -13.31 -1.26 26.42
N GLN A 288 -13.14 -2.55 26.09
CA GLN A 288 -11.82 -3.18 25.95
C GLN A 288 -10.99 -2.55 24.83
N GLU A 289 -11.61 -2.23 23.70
CA GLU A 289 -10.93 -1.58 22.58
C GLU A 289 -10.58 -0.12 22.88
N MET A 290 -11.51 0.64 23.49
CA MET A 290 -11.27 2.02 23.90
C MET A 290 -10.10 2.09 24.88
N SER A 291 -10.06 1.21 25.89
CA SER A 291 -8.96 1.13 26.83
C SER A 291 -7.61 0.85 26.14
N ALA A 292 -7.59 -0.06 25.15
CA ALA A 292 -6.38 -0.35 24.38
C ALA A 292 -5.91 0.86 23.53
N MET A 293 -6.84 1.61 22.95
CA MET A 293 -6.56 2.82 22.17
C MET A 293 -6.07 3.97 23.06
N GLU A 294 -6.69 4.20 24.21
CA GLU A 294 -6.24 5.21 25.18
C GLU A 294 -4.81 4.95 25.64
N LEU A 295 -4.49 3.68 25.92
CA LEU A 295 -3.12 3.30 26.23
C LEU A 295 -2.20 3.63 25.05
N ALA A 296 -2.57 3.33 23.81
CA ALA A 296 -1.77 3.66 22.63
C ALA A 296 -1.46 5.17 22.50
N VAL A 297 -2.43 6.03 22.82
CA VAL A 297 -2.31 7.50 22.77
C VAL A 297 -1.49 8.06 23.93
N LYS A 298 -1.79 7.66 25.17
CA LYS A 298 -1.09 8.13 26.38
C LYS A 298 0.41 7.81 26.35
N ARG A 299 0.82 6.77 25.62
CA ARG A 299 2.21 6.35 25.41
C ARG A 299 3.09 7.35 24.65
N LYS A 300 2.53 8.42 24.09
CA LYS A 300 3.27 9.40 23.26
C LYS A 300 3.17 10.85 23.71
N ALA A 301 2.61 11.13 24.89
CA ALA A 301 2.73 12.45 25.51
C ALA A 301 4.18 12.71 26.04
N SER A 302 5.21 12.31 25.29
CA SER A 302 6.49 13.02 25.33
C SER A 302 6.22 14.36 24.66
N VAL A 303 6.21 15.42 25.48
CA VAL A 303 6.15 16.84 25.14
C VAL A 303 6.40 17.06 23.64
N PRO A 304 5.41 17.54 22.85
CA PRO A 304 5.72 18.00 21.50
C PRO A 304 6.89 18.96 21.65
N PRO A 305 7.97 18.83 20.87
CA PRO A 305 9.05 19.81 20.94
C PRO A 305 8.37 21.17 20.89
N LEU A 306 8.66 22.02 21.90
CA LEU A 306 8.14 23.39 22.00
C LEU A 306 8.09 23.92 20.58
N PRO A 307 6.95 24.47 20.11
CA PRO A 307 6.86 24.97 18.76
C PRO A 307 8.09 25.83 18.55
N LEU A 308 9.03 25.33 17.74
CA LEU A 308 10.19 26.12 17.39
C LEU A 308 9.60 27.43 16.90
N PRO A 309 10.07 28.58 17.39
CA PRO A 309 9.54 29.88 16.97
C PRO A 309 9.36 29.79 15.47
N PRO A 310 8.16 30.10 14.93
CA PRO A 310 7.79 29.79 13.56
C PRO A 310 9.00 30.16 12.74
N LYS A 311 9.67 29.17 12.12
CA LYS A 311 10.95 29.41 11.41
C LYS A 311 10.67 30.65 10.60
N THR A 312 11.19 31.79 11.07
CA THR A 312 10.97 33.11 10.48
C THR A 312 11.37 32.88 9.06
N ARG A 313 10.38 32.78 8.13
CA ARG A 313 10.52 32.20 6.78
C ARG A 313 11.99 32.25 6.41
N GLY A 314 12.70 31.14 6.67
CA GLY A 314 14.16 31.16 6.76
C GLY A 314 14.67 31.89 5.55
N ALA A 315 15.28 33.06 5.79
CA ALA A 315 15.60 34.10 4.82
C ALA A 315 15.49 33.60 3.40
N SER A 316 14.43 33.98 2.67
CA SER A 316 14.16 33.70 1.25
C SER A 316 15.33 32.93 0.66
N MET A 317 15.34 31.60 0.83
CA MET A 317 16.37 30.77 0.22
C MET A 317 16.14 31.05 -1.26
N VAL A 318 16.98 31.88 -1.86
CA VAL A 318 16.87 32.26 -3.26
C VAL A 318 16.77 30.93 -3.96
N SER A 319 15.61 30.64 -4.54
CA SER A 319 15.26 29.37 -5.19
C SER A 319 14.78 29.73 -6.57
N ARG A 320 15.22 28.99 -7.57
CA ARG A 320 14.89 29.29 -8.96
C ARG A 320 13.78 28.36 -9.45
N SER A 321 12.89 28.86 -10.30
CA SER A 321 11.89 28.01 -10.95
C SER A 321 12.56 27.21 -12.06
N VAL A 322 12.10 25.98 -12.27
CA VAL A 322 12.45 25.18 -13.45
C VAL A 322 12.13 25.93 -14.75
N TRP A 323 11.06 26.72 -14.75
CA TRP A 323 10.62 27.48 -15.93
C TRP A 323 11.56 28.63 -16.34
N ASP A 324 12.47 29.04 -15.45
CA ASP A 324 13.45 30.09 -15.73
C ASP A 324 14.68 29.57 -16.51
N LEU A 325 14.73 28.27 -16.82
CA LEU A 325 15.88 27.59 -17.42
C LEU A 325 15.60 27.21 -18.87
N ASN A 326 16.18 27.97 -19.80
CA ASN A 326 16.07 27.73 -21.23
C ASN A 326 17.29 26.97 -21.78
N GLU A 327 17.74 25.95 -21.04
CA GLU A 327 18.86 25.08 -21.40
C GLU A 327 18.33 23.67 -21.67
N THR A 328 19.04 22.88 -22.48
CA THR A 328 18.69 21.48 -22.74
C THR A 328 18.98 20.61 -21.51
N TYR A 329 18.14 19.60 -21.30
CA TYR A 329 18.34 18.66 -20.19
C TYR A 329 19.50 17.70 -20.46
N LYS A 330 20.43 17.55 -19.50
CA LYS A 330 21.65 16.75 -19.65
C LYS A 330 21.94 15.95 -18.38
N ILE A 331 22.50 14.76 -18.57
CA ILE A 331 23.10 13.97 -17.50
C ILE A 331 24.48 13.47 -17.94
N THR A 332 25.39 13.27 -17.00
CA THR A 332 26.69 12.65 -17.28
C THR A 332 26.69 11.21 -16.80
N LEU A 333 26.88 10.27 -17.72
CA LEU A 333 27.11 8.87 -17.44
C LEU A 333 28.58 8.67 -17.06
N ILE A 334 28.84 8.38 -15.79
CA ILE A 334 30.21 8.26 -15.27
C ILE A 334 30.71 6.84 -15.51
N LYS A 335 30.11 5.87 -14.81
CA LYS A 335 30.56 4.48 -14.82
C LYS A 335 29.45 3.48 -14.51
N GLY A 336 29.67 2.23 -14.92
CA GLY A 336 28.87 1.07 -14.52
C GLY A 336 29.77 0.08 -13.80
N SER A 337 29.24 -0.59 -12.78
CA SER A 337 29.96 -1.58 -11.99
C SER A 337 29.13 -2.84 -11.79
N LYS A 338 29.81 -3.97 -11.53
CA LYS A 338 29.19 -5.29 -11.32
C LYS A 338 28.32 -5.75 -12.51
N LEU A 339 28.81 -5.52 -13.73
CA LEU A 339 28.13 -5.91 -14.97
C LEU A 339 28.37 -7.37 -15.37
N ASN A 340 29.44 -7.99 -14.85
CA ASN A 340 29.77 -9.42 -15.03
C ASN A 340 29.69 -9.90 -16.49
N THR A 341 30.22 -9.12 -17.43
CA THR A 341 30.19 -9.44 -18.87
C THR A 341 31.54 -9.16 -19.50
N GLU A 342 32.01 -10.02 -20.41
CA GLU A 342 33.24 -9.78 -21.17
C GLU A 342 33.00 -9.02 -22.49
N ASP A 343 31.74 -8.83 -22.86
CA ASP A 343 31.34 -8.15 -24.10
C ASP A 343 31.32 -6.63 -23.93
N ALA A 344 31.30 -5.90 -25.06
CA ALA A 344 31.13 -4.45 -25.04
C ALA A 344 29.74 -4.09 -24.51
N VAL A 345 29.66 -3.04 -23.71
CA VAL A 345 28.42 -2.60 -23.06
C VAL A 345 28.04 -1.22 -23.57
N VAL A 346 26.73 -0.99 -23.69
CA VAL A 346 26.14 0.29 -24.04
C VAL A 346 24.97 0.59 -23.10
N VAL A 347 24.80 1.86 -22.74
CA VAL A 347 23.66 2.34 -21.95
C VAL A 347 22.70 3.09 -22.87
N ARG A 348 21.42 2.72 -22.79
CA ARG A 348 20.32 3.46 -23.40
C ARG A 348 19.63 4.31 -22.35
N ALA A 349 19.35 5.57 -22.66
CA ALA A 349 18.64 6.50 -21.80
C ALA A 349 17.42 7.09 -22.51
N GLY A 350 16.30 7.21 -21.81
CA GLY A 350 15.08 7.86 -22.30
C GLY A 350 14.35 8.61 -21.19
N LEU A 351 13.65 9.67 -21.57
CA LEU A 351 12.80 10.46 -20.67
C LEU A 351 11.34 10.14 -20.95
N PHE A 352 10.60 9.78 -19.91
CA PHE A 352 9.21 9.34 -20.02
C PHE A 352 8.30 10.14 -19.08
N HIS A 353 7.06 10.32 -19.52
CA HIS A 353 5.92 10.70 -18.70
C HIS A 353 4.85 9.61 -18.84
N GLY A 354 4.83 8.68 -17.88
CA GLY A 354 3.99 7.49 -18.00
C GLY A 354 4.51 6.60 -19.11
N THR A 355 3.67 6.28 -20.09
CA THR A 355 4.08 5.55 -21.31
C THR A 355 4.61 6.48 -22.41
N GLU A 356 4.39 7.79 -22.32
CA GLU A 356 4.80 8.73 -23.35
C GLU A 356 6.30 9.05 -23.26
N LEU A 357 6.98 8.91 -24.39
CA LEU A 357 8.38 9.30 -24.54
C LEU A 357 8.47 10.80 -24.84
N LEU A 358 9.10 11.56 -23.94
CA LEU A 358 9.17 13.03 -24.03
C LEU A 358 10.09 13.54 -25.15
N CYS A 359 11.15 12.79 -25.47
CA CYS A 359 12.10 13.09 -26.52
C CYS A 359 12.80 11.80 -27.00
N LYS A 360 13.48 11.84 -28.15
CA LYS A 360 14.16 10.67 -28.73
C LYS A 360 15.17 10.05 -27.73
N PRO A 361 15.24 8.71 -27.58
CA PRO A 361 16.18 8.09 -26.64
C PRO A 361 17.61 8.18 -27.14
N ILE A 362 18.55 8.28 -26.21
CA ILE A 362 19.99 8.40 -26.45
C ILE A 362 20.67 7.06 -26.16
N MET A 363 21.70 6.74 -26.93
CA MET A 363 22.59 5.61 -26.68
C MET A 363 23.98 6.16 -26.38
N SER A 364 24.64 5.63 -25.36
CA SER A 364 26.05 5.93 -25.07
C SER A 364 26.98 5.34 -26.14
N SER A 365 28.26 5.67 -26.03
CA SER A 365 29.36 4.95 -26.66
C SER A 365 29.45 3.49 -26.19
N GLU A 366 29.94 2.61 -27.07
CA GLU A 366 30.21 1.20 -26.78
C GLU A 366 31.53 1.07 -26.02
N VAL A 367 31.50 0.59 -24.77
CA VAL A 367 32.69 0.45 -23.93
C VAL A 367 32.96 -1.03 -23.66
N PRO A 368 34.15 -1.57 -24.00
CA PRO A 368 34.56 -2.91 -23.58
C PRO A 368 35.00 -2.92 -22.11
N GLY A 369 34.77 -4.02 -21.41
CA GLY A 369 35.17 -4.17 -20.02
C GLY A 369 34.66 -5.49 -19.44
N LYS A 370 35.14 -5.86 -18.24
CA LYS A 370 34.70 -7.07 -17.52
C LYS A 370 33.67 -6.76 -16.43
N ASN A 371 34.09 -5.98 -15.44
CA ASN A 371 33.27 -5.68 -14.26
C ASN A 371 32.90 -4.20 -14.16
N ASP A 372 33.88 -3.32 -14.39
CA ASP A 372 33.72 -1.88 -14.36
C ASP A 372 33.92 -1.29 -15.76
N HIS A 373 32.99 -0.42 -16.16
CA HIS A 373 32.95 0.23 -17.46
C HIS A 373 32.88 1.73 -17.24
N LEU A 374 33.82 2.50 -17.82
CA LEU A 374 33.90 3.95 -17.68
C LEU A 374 33.44 4.60 -18.99
N TRP A 375 32.42 5.46 -18.91
CA TRP A 375 31.92 6.25 -20.05
C TRP A 375 32.40 7.70 -19.97
N ASN A 376 32.21 8.36 -18.83
CA ASN A 376 32.42 9.80 -18.66
C ASN A 376 31.82 10.64 -19.81
N GLU A 377 30.61 10.27 -20.21
CA GLU A 377 29.92 10.80 -21.39
C GLU A 377 28.70 11.60 -20.98
N THR A 378 28.54 12.81 -21.50
CA THR A 378 27.34 13.62 -21.27
C THR A 378 26.27 13.29 -22.31
N LEU A 379 25.11 12.83 -21.83
CA LEU A 379 23.93 12.55 -22.64
C LEU A 379 23.03 13.78 -22.63
N GLU A 380 22.87 14.43 -23.79
CA GLU A 380 22.06 15.63 -23.98
C GLU A 380 20.72 15.30 -24.66
N PHE A 381 19.63 15.55 -23.93
CA PHE A 381 18.27 15.27 -24.38
C PHE A 381 17.69 16.46 -25.15
N ASP A 382 16.95 16.15 -26.22
CA ASP A 382 16.25 17.12 -27.06
C ASP A 382 14.95 17.59 -26.39
N ILE A 383 15.11 18.21 -25.21
CA ILE A 383 14.06 18.82 -24.41
C ILE A 383 14.67 19.90 -23.52
N TYR A 384 13.99 21.05 -23.40
CA TYR A 384 14.41 22.11 -22.49
C TYR A 384 14.05 21.77 -21.04
N VAL A 385 14.86 22.23 -20.10
CA VAL A 385 14.62 22.03 -18.67
C VAL A 385 13.27 22.63 -18.25
N CYS A 386 12.90 23.79 -18.77
CA CYS A 386 11.61 24.44 -18.49
C CYS A 386 10.37 23.63 -18.93
N ASP A 387 10.53 22.75 -19.93
CA ASP A 387 9.45 21.93 -20.51
C ASP A 387 9.32 20.55 -19.83
N LEU A 388 10.19 20.23 -18.86
CA LEU A 388 10.12 18.95 -18.14
C LEU A 388 8.88 18.91 -17.24
N PRO A 389 7.95 17.95 -17.43
CA PRO A 389 6.81 17.79 -16.54
C PRO A 389 7.26 17.29 -15.17
N ARG A 390 6.50 17.64 -14.12
CA ARG A 390 6.79 17.30 -12.71
C ARG A 390 7.11 15.81 -12.48
N MET A 391 6.47 14.93 -13.25
CA MET A 391 6.57 13.47 -13.14
C MET A 391 7.45 12.84 -14.21
N ALA A 392 8.37 13.61 -14.82
CA ALA A 392 9.36 13.09 -15.75
C ALA A 392 10.26 12.03 -15.08
N ARG A 393 10.36 10.87 -15.74
CA ARG A 393 11.15 9.71 -15.31
C ARG A 393 12.31 9.52 -16.28
N LEU A 394 13.52 9.42 -15.73
CA LEU A 394 14.69 8.97 -16.47
C LEU A 394 14.76 7.45 -16.41
N CYS A 395 14.66 6.80 -17.56
CA CYS A 395 14.73 5.35 -17.69
C CYS A 395 16.03 4.95 -18.39
N LEU A 396 16.81 4.10 -17.73
CA LEU A 396 18.12 3.64 -18.19
C LEU A 396 18.10 2.12 -18.34
N ALA A 397 18.68 1.61 -19.42
CA ALA A 397 18.90 0.17 -19.60
C ALA A 397 20.28 -0.10 -20.16
N ILE A 398 20.92 -1.14 -19.63
CA ILE A 398 22.27 -1.57 -19.98
C ILE A 398 22.18 -2.78 -20.89
N TYR A 399 22.93 -2.75 -21.98
CA TYR A 399 22.95 -3.77 -23.01
C TYR A 399 24.35 -4.28 -23.28
N THR A 400 24.51 -5.59 -23.41
CA THR A 400 25.71 -6.18 -24.02
C THR A 400 25.58 -6.22 -25.53
N VAL A 401 26.65 -5.86 -26.23
CA VAL A 401 26.75 -5.82 -27.68
C VAL A 401 27.52 -7.05 -28.16
N LEU A 402 26.82 -8.00 -28.75
CA LEU A 402 27.38 -9.24 -29.27
C LEU A 402 27.72 -9.08 -30.76
N THR A 403 28.98 -9.32 -31.12
CA THR A 403 29.44 -9.34 -32.52
C THR A 403 29.43 -10.77 -33.06
N LYS A 404 28.85 -10.96 -34.27
CA LYS A 404 28.75 -12.27 -34.92
C LYS A 404 30.12 -12.74 -35.45
N THR A 405 31.01 -13.22 -34.60
CA THR A 405 32.28 -13.86 -35.06
C THR A 405 32.66 -15.15 -34.33
N LYS A 406 32.01 -15.52 -33.21
CA LYS A 406 32.25 -16.83 -32.58
C LYS A 406 31.11 -17.81 -32.91
N LYS A 407 31.39 -18.76 -33.80
CA LYS A 407 30.64 -20.04 -33.88
C LYS A 407 30.76 -20.75 -32.53
N SER A 408 29.80 -20.53 -31.65
CA SER A 408 29.64 -21.24 -30.39
C SER A 408 28.29 -21.94 -30.42
N ASN A 409 28.31 -23.25 -30.66
CA ASN A 409 27.17 -24.16 -30.46
C ASN A 409 26.88 -24.33 -28.95
N LYS A 410 26.50 -23.24 -28.27
CA LYS A 410 25.79 -23.33 -27.01
C LYS A 410 24.40 -22.79 -27.25
N ALA A 411 23.41 -23.67 -27.17
CA ALA A 411 22.01 -23.31 -27.15
C ALA A 411 21.77 -22.39 -25.93
N SER A 412 21.88 -21.08 -26.12
CA SER A 412 21.35 -20.11 -25.16
C SER A 412 19.85 -20.08 -25.34
N ASN A 413 19.11 -20.34 -24.25
CA ASN A 413 17.65 -20.32 -24.23
C ASN A 413 17.08 -19.11 -25.00
N PRO A 414 16.10 -19.30 -25.90
CA PRO A 414 15.57 -18.25 -26.77
C PRO A 414 14.50 -17.42 -26.03
N LYS A 415 14.77 -16.97 -24.81
CA LYS A 415 13.78 -16.24 -24.00
C LYS A 415 13.86 -14.71 -24.10
N TYR A 416 14.93 -14.15 -24.64
CA TYR A 416 15.08 -12.69 -24.74
C TYR A 416 15.22 -12.28 -26.20
N GLN A 417 14.25 -11.50 -26.69
CA GLN A 417 14.27 -10.98 -28.05
C GLN A 417 15.45 -10.02 -28.24
N THR A 418 16.43 -10.50 -28.98
CA THR A 418 17.63 -9.75 -29.35
C THR A 418 17.36 -8.73 -30.45
N ILE A 419 17.61 -7.45 -30.17
CA ILE A 419 17.55 -6.38 -31.19
C ILE A 419 18.67 -6.62 -32.21
N LYS A 420 18.30 -6.73 -33.50
CA LYS A 420 19.23 -6.72 -34.63
C LYS A 420 19.29 -5.31 -35.20
N LYS A 421 20.30 -4.52 -34.83
CA LYS A 421 20.57 -3.21 -35.45
C LYS A 421 21.97 -3.23 -36.04
N ALA A 422 22.10 -2.91 -37.33
CA ALA A 422 23.37 -2.88 -38.06
C ALA A 422 24.24 -4.17 -37.93
N GLY A 423 23.61 -5.36 -37.86
CA GLY A 423 24.31 -6.64 -37.76
C GLY A 423 24.83 -7.01 -36.37
N LYS A 424 24.72 -6.12 -35.37
CA LYS A 424 25.04 -6.35 -33.96
C LYS A 424 23.78 -6.78 -33.19
N MET A 425 23.99 -7.61 -32.16
CA MET A 425 22.94 -8.21 -31.35
C MET A 425 23.01 -7.65 -29.93
N HIS A 426 21.95 -6.98 -29.47
CA HIS A 426 21.89 -6.41 -28.12
C HIS A 426 21.10 -7.32 -27.18
N SER A 427 21.68 -7.63 -26.02
CA SER A 427 21.02 -8.40 -24.96
C SER A 427 20.92 -7.55 -23.69
N PRO A 428 19.72 -7.44 -23.07
CA PRO A 428 19.53 -6.62 -21.87
C PRO A 428 20.23 -7.24 -20.66
N VAL A 429 20.89 -6.41 -19.84
CA VAL A 429 21.61 -6.83 -18.63
C VAL A 429 20.86 -6.40 -17.39
N ALA A 430 20.63 -5.09 -17.27
CA ALA A 430 19.93 -4.50 -16.14
C ALA A 430 19.26 -3.20 -16.58
N TRP A 431 18.18 -2.83 -15.90
CA TRP A 431 17.52 -1.53 -16.08
C TRP A 431 17.38 -0.82 -14.74
N VAL A 432 17.29 0.50 -14.79
CA VAL A 432 17.00 1.32 -13.62
C VAL A 432 16.28 2.59 -14.03
N ASN A 433 15.26 2.96 -13.26
CA ASN A 433 14.53 4.20 -13.46
C ASN A 433 14.74 5.11 -12.25
N THR A 434 14.65 6.41 -12.46
CA THR A 434 14.70 7.41 -11.40
C THR A 434 13.88 8.63 -11.81
N MET A 435 13.22 9.28 -10.85
CA MET A 435 12.55 10.56 -11.11
C MET A 435 13.58 11.65 -11.38
N VAL A 436 13.30 12.54 -12.33
CA VAL A 436 14.13 13.74 -12.60
C VAL A 436 14.01 14.75 -11.46
N PHE A 437 12.81 14.84 -10.87
CA PHE A 437 12.51 15.63 -9.69
C PHE A 437 12.42 14.75 -8.45
N ASP A 438 12.86 15.24 -7.30
CA ASP A 438 12.67 14.56 -6.02
C ASP A 438 11.22 14.68 -5.50
N TYR A 439 10.93 14.13 -4.31
CA TYR A 439 9.60 14.16 -3.71
C TYR A 439 9.14 15.58 -3.31
N LYS A 440 10.06 16.53 -3.17
CA LYS A 440 9.78 17.95 -2.89
C LYS A 440 9.61 18.79 -4.16
N GLY A 441 9.78 18.17 -5.33
CA GLY A 441 9.76 18.87 -6.61
C GLY A 441 11.06 19.60 -6.94
N GLN A 442 12.15 19.32 -6.21
CA GLN A 442 13.47 19.84 -6.56
C GLN A 442 14.04 19.05 -7.74
N LEU A 443 14.62 19.75 -8.73
CA LEU A 443 15.39 19.10 -9.79
C LEU A 443 16.62 18.44 -9.17
N LYS A 444 16.81 17.14 -9.43
CA LYS A 444 17.96 16.40 -8.89
C LYS A 444 19.25 16.95 -9.51
N THR A 445 20.30 17.07 -8.69
CA THR A 445 21.64 17.50 -9.08
C THR A 445 22.70 16.62 -8.40
N GLY A 446 23.94 16.69 -8.91
CA GLY A 446 25.09 16.00 -8.32
C GLY A 446 25.15 14.51 -8.63
N ASP A 447 25.95 13.78 -7.87
CA ASP A 447 26.28 12.38 -8.11
C ASP A 447 25.26 11.42 -7.48
N HIS A 448 24.81 10.43 -8.26
CA HIS A 448 23.85 9.41 -7.82
C HIS A 448 24.32 8.02 -8.24
N VAL A 449 24.14 7.05 -7.33
CA VAL A 449 24.41 5.63 -7.59
C VAL A 449 23.09 4.89 -7.67
N LEU A 450 22.77 4.37 -8.85
CA LEU A 450 21.53 3.70 -9.17
C LEU A 450 21.78 2.20 -9.31
N HIS A 451 21.25 1.41 -8.37
CA HIS A 451 21.35 -0.05 -8.43
C HIS A 451 20.20 -0.61 -9.25
N GLY A 452 20.55 -1.33 -10.31
CA GLY A 452 19.62 -1.83 -11.32
C GLY A 452 18.95 -3.16 -10.99
N TRP A 453 17.99 -3.48 -11.83
CA TRP A 453 17.15 -4.67 -11.78
C TRP A 453 17.46 -5.56 -12.98
N ALA A 454 17.72 -6.85 -12.74
CA ALA A 454 18.11 -7.80 -13.78
C ALA A 454 16.90 -8.43 -14.52
N SER A 455 15.69 -8.31 -13.97
CA SER A 455 14.49 -8.91 -14.55
C SER A 455 13.85 -7.96 -15.55
N PHE A 456 13.85 -8.31 -16.83
CA PHE A 456 13.06 -7.64 -17.87
C PHE A 456 11.76 -8.42 -18.11
N PRO A 457 10.59 -7.75 -18.17
CA PRO A 457 9.35 -8.36 -18.63
C PRO A 457 9.53 -9.06 -19.99
N ASP A 458 8.97 -10.27 -20.13
CA ASP A 458 9.08 -11.11 -21.34
C ASP A 458 8.46 -10.45 -22.60
N GLU A 459 7.61 -9.44 -22.42
CA GLU A 459 6.78 -8.78 -23.46
C GLU A 459 7.31 -7.41 -23.93
N LEU A 460 8.44 -6.92 -23.41
CA LEU A 460 8.98 -5.62 -23.85
C LEU A 460 9.69 -5.75 -25.21
N GLU A 461 8.96 -5.45 -26.28
CA GLU A 461 9.53 -5.07 -27.59
C GLU A 461 10.36 -3.76 -27.47
N GLU A 462 10.10 -2.96 -26.43
CA GLU A 462 10.80 -1.71 -26.14
C GLU A 462 12.11 -1.91 -25.37
N MET A 463 13.13 -1.17 -25.80
CA MET A 463 14.49 -1.23 -25.25
C MET A 463 14.66 -0.51 -23.90
N LEU A 464 13.58 -0.13 -23.22
CA LEU A 464 13.57 0.51 -21.90
C LEU A 464 12.34 -0.02 -21.14
N ASN A 465 12.38 0.00 -19.80
CA ASN A 465 11.27 -0.47 -18.98
C ASN A 465 10.62 0.68 -18.19
N PRO A 466 9.85 1.58 -18.82
CA PRO A 466 9.28 2.74 -18.14
C PRO A 466 8.28 2.38 -17.04
N MET A 467 7.56 1.26 -17.17
CA MET A 467 6.63 0.74 -16.16
C MET A 467 7.32 0.21 -14.90
N GLY A 468 8.63 -0.01 -14.95
CA GLY A 468 9.43 -0.44 -13.81
C GLY A 468 9.51 0.60 -12.69
N THR A 469 9.75 0.12 -11.47
CA THR A 469 9.92 1.00 -10.29
C THR A 469 11.02 2.05 -10.48
N VAL A 470 10.82 3.23 -9.89
CA VAL A 470 11.84 4.30 -9.81
C VAL A 470 12.71 4.22 -8.57
N ARG A 471 12.47 3.23 -7.71
CA ARG A 471 13.31 2.97 -6.54
C ARG A 471 14.54 2.18 -6.98
N THR A 472 15.70 2.56 -6.44
CA THR A 472 16.93 1.79 -6.60
C THR A 472 16.76 0.41 -5.93
N ASN A 473 17.40 -0.61 -6.50
CA ASN A 473 17.40 -1.95 -5.91
C ASN A 473 18.03 -1.90 -4.50
N PRO A 474 17.33 -2.35 -3.44
CA PRO A 474 17.85 -2.33 -2.07
C PRO A 474 18.99 -3.34 -1.85
N PHE A 475 19.14 -4.36 -2.70
CA PHE A 475 20.20 -5.37 -2.59
C PHE A 475 21.48 -4.92 -3.30
N THR A 476 22.13 -3.90 -2.75
CA THR A 476 23.28 -3.20 -3.35
C THR A 476 24.52 -4.09 -3.54
N GLU A 477 24.66 -5.16 -2.75
CA GLU A 477 25.82 -6.06 -2.79
C GLU A 477 25.94 -6.80 -4.12
N ASN A 478 24.82 -7.29 -4.66
CA ASN A 478 24.79 -8.13 -5.87
C ASN A 478 24.25 -7.39 -7.10
N ALA A 479 23.65 -6.21 -6.93
CA ALA A 479 23.04 -5.46 -8.02
C ALA A 479 24.10 -4.71 -8.85
N THR A 480 23.94 -4.74 -10.18
CA THR A 480 24.65 -3.86 -11.11
C THR A 480 24.36 -2.41 -10.74
N ALA A 481 25.39 -1.55 -10.69
CA ALA A 481 25.23 -0.16 -10.31
C ALA A 481 25.69 0.79 -11.43
N LEU A 482 24.85 1.76 -11.75
CA LEU A 482 25.17 2.88 -12.63
C LEU A 482 25.44 4.14 -11.80
N HIS A 483 26.57 4.77 -12.07
CA HIS A 483 26.95 6.06 -11.52
C HIS A 483 26.63 7.12 -12.56
N ILE A 484 25.69 8.00 -12.21
CA ILE A 484 25.30 9.13 -13.04
C ILE A 484 25.49 10.42 -12.25
N GLN A 485 25.71 11.51 -12.96
CA GLN A 485 25.70 12.85 -12.40
C GLN A 485 24.61 13.66 -13.08
N PHE A 486 23.68 14.18 -12.29
CA PHE A 486 22.70 15.15 -12.77
C PHE A 486 23.36 16.53 -12.86
N THR A 487 23.19 17.19 -14.00
CA THR A 487 23.79 18.49 -14.29
C THR A 487 23.33 19.56 -13.29
N GLU A 488 24.28 20.32 -12.76
CA GLU A 488 23.99 21.48 -11.91
C GLU A 488 23.84 22.74 -12.78
N TYR A 489 22.58 23.14 -13.04
CA TYR A 489 22.26 24.34 -13.83
C TYR A 489 22.37 25.64 -13.03
N SER A 490 22.40 25.56 -11.70
CA SER A 490 22.48 26.72 -10.82
C SER A 490 23.06 26.33 -9.46
N LYS A 491 23.79 27.26 -8.83
CA LYS A 491 24.30 27.12 -7.43
C LYS A 491 23.19 27.11 -6.38
N VAL A 492 21.96 27.35 -6.82
CA VAL A 492 20.75 27.48 -6.02
C VAL A 492 19.83 26.32 -6.38
N GLY A 493 19.07 25.81 -5.39
CA GLY A 493 18.05 24.79 -5.63
C GLY A 493 17.01 25.24 -6.65
N ILE A 494 16.77 24.38 -7.64
CA ILE A 494 15.78 24.56 -8.70
C ILE A 494 14.55 23.73 -8.36
N TYR A 495 13.38 24.35 -8.30
CA TYR A 495 12.14 23.69 -7.91
C TYR A 495 11.08 23.81 -9.01
N TYR A 496 10.29 22.75 -9.15
CA TYR A 496 9.06 22.80 -9.92
C TYR A 496 8.11 23.83 -9.28
N PRO A 497 7.46 24.70 -10.07
CA PRO A 497 6.69 25.81 -9.53
C PRO A 497 5.53 25.34 -8.66
N PRO A 498 5.18 26.13 -7.62
CA PRO A 498 3.99 25.89 -6.84
C PRO A 498 2.73 26.15 -7.67
N PHE A 499 1.62 25.56 -7.25
CA PHE A 499 0.37 25.57 -8.02
C PHE A 499 -0.13 26.98 -8.38
N ASP A 500 0.00 27.96 -7.48
CA ASP A 500 -0.42 29.35 -7.75
C ASP A 500 0.31 29.95 -8.97
N LYS A 501 1.60 29.65 -9.12
CA LYS A 501 2.40 30.08 -10.28
C LYS A 501 2.01 29.37 -11.57
N ILE A 502 1.53 28.14 -11.45
CA ILE A 502 0.99 27.39 -12.58
C ILE A 502 -0.29 28.05 -13.10
N LEU A 503 -1.19 28.44 -12.20
CA LEU A 503 -2.41 29.15 -12.56
C LEU A 503 -2.13 30.54 -13.16
N GLU A 504 -1.16 31.28 -12.61
CA GLU A 504 -0.72 32.56 -13.18
C GLU A 504 -0.26 32.38 -14.64
N LYS A 505 0.60 31.40 -14.90
CA LYS A 505 1.10 31.10 -16.26
C LYS A 505 -0.01 30.67 -17.21
N ALA A 506 -0.92 29.80 -16.76
CA ALA A 506 -2.07 29.39 -17.56
C ALA A 506 -2.97 30.60 -17.94
N ALA A 507 -3.19 31.52 -17.00
CA ALA A 507 -3.96 32.73 -17.24
C ALA A 507 -3.25 33.72 -18.19
N GLU A 508 -1.92 33.81 -18.14
CA GLU A 508 -1.14 34.59 -19.10
C GLU A 508 -1.30 34.06 -20.53
N ILE A 509 -1.22 32.73 -20.71
CA ILE A 509 -1.37 32.10 -22.01
C ILE A 509 -2.79 32.31 -22.54
N ALA A 510 -3.82 32.14 -21.69
CA ALA A 510 -5.22 32.37 -22.07
C ALA A 510 -5.45 33.81 -22.56
N ARG A 511 -4.90 34.81 -21.85
CA ARG A 511 -4.98 36.23 -22.26
C ARG A 511 -4.29 36.50 -23.60
N GLN A 512 -3.20 35.79 -23.90
CA GLN A 512 -2.52 35.91 -25.18
C GLN A 512 -3.30 35.24 -26.31
N SER A 513 -3.94 34.09 -26.06
CA SER A 513 -4.78 33.41 -27.07
C SER A 513 -6.05 34.17 -27.42
N ASP A 514 -6.65 34.91 -26.48
CA ASP A 514 -7.85 35.73 -26.74
C ASP A 514 -7.59 36.89 -27.72
N SER A 515 -6.33 37.25 -27.96
CA SER A 515 -5.94 38.22 -29.00
C SER A 515 -5.99 37.66 -30.43
N HIS A 516 -6.01 36.33 -30.57
CA HIS A 516 -6.18 35.61 -31.83
C HIS A 516 -7.53 34.87 -31.82
N ASN A 517 -8.60 35.56 -32.23
CA ASN A 517 -9.95 35.02 -32.42
C ASN A 517 -9.96 33.60 -33.03
N MET A 518 -10.18 32.57 -32.21
CA MET A 518 -10.61 31.23 -32.65
C MET A 518 -12.12 31.03 -32.47
N SER A 519 -12.87 32.13 -32.41
CA SER A 519 -14.33 32.13 -32.38
C SER A 519 -14.88 32.03 -33.80
N GLY A 520 -15.19 30.81 -34.26
CA GLY A 520 -16.45 30.60 -34.99
C GLY A 520 -16.48 30.39 -36.51
N ARG A 521 -15.53 29.70 -37.16
CA ARG A 521 -15.69 29.35 -38.59
C ARG A 521 -15.71 27.86 -38.99
N GLY A 522 -15.53 26.92 -38.07
CA GLY A 522 -15.65 25.47 -38.36
C GLY A 522 -16.53 24.65 -37.40
N GLY A 523 -17.12 25.29 -36.39
CA GLY A 523 -17.60 24.64 -35.17
C GLY A 523 -18.51 23.42 -35.36
N LYS A 524 -19.46 23.43 -36.32
CA LYS A 524 -20.40 22.31 -36.46
C LYS A 524 -19.76 21.01 -36.97
N LYS A 525 -18.79 21.07 -37.89
CA LYS A 525 -18.14 19.87 -38.43
C LYS A 525 -17.19 19.25 -37.41
N PHE A 526 -16.38 20.08 -36.76
CA PHE A 526 -15.46 19.63 -35.73
C PHE A 526 -16.17 19.08 -34.50
N ASN A 527 -17.35 19.60 -34.14
CA ASN A 527 -18.15 19.03 -33.05
C ASN A 527 -18.73 17.64 -33.39
N ILE A 528 -19.06 17.36 -34.65
CA ILE A 528 -19.51 16.02 -35.07
C ILE A 528 -18.35 15.04 -34.98
N GLU A 529 -17.19 15.41 -35.52
CA GLU A 529 -15.98 14.60 -35.46
C GLU A 529 -15.52 14.36 -34.01
N LEU A 530 -15.55 15.39 -33.16
CA LEU A 530 -15.28 15.27 -31.73
C LEU A 530 -16.21 14.24 -31.08
N LYS A 531 -17.52 14.33 -31.34
CA LYS A 531 -18.50 13.39 -30.81
C LYS A 531 -18.22 11.95 -31.23
N GLU A 532 -17.90 11.74 -32.51
CA GLU A 532 -17.54 10.42 -33.02
C GLU A 532 -16.30 9.86 -32.32
N ILE A 533 -15.27 10.69 -32.09
CA ILE A 533 -14.06 10.27 -31.35
C ILE A 533 -14.40 9.96 -29.88
N MET A 534 -15.28 10.74 -29.25
CA MET A 534 -15.67 10.54 -27.86
C MET A 534 -16.45 9.24 -27.65
N GLU A 535 -17.31 8.85 -28.59
CA GLU A 535 -18.12 7.62 -28.53
C GLU A 535 -17.33 6.33 -28.83
N ARG A 536 -16.09 6.43 -29.33
CA ARG A 536 -15.23 5.25 -29.55
C ARG A 536 -14.80 4.59 -28.25
N ASP A 537 -14.52 3.28 -28.36
CA ASP A 537 -13.97 2.46 -27.28
C ASP A 537 -12.72 3.12 -26.64
N PRO A 538 -12.61 3.14 -25.30
CA PRO A 538 -11.47 3.74 -24.60
C PRO A 538 -10.10 3.16 -24.97
N LEU A 539 -10.03 1.90 -25.43
CA LEU A 539 -8.78 1.25 -25.83
C LEU A 539 -8.35 1.61 -27.26
N CYS A 540 -9.18 2.37 -28.00
CA CYS A 540 -8.86 2.80 -29.35
C CYS A 540 -7.75 3.85 -29.34
N GLN A 541 -6.65 3.59 -30.07
CA GLN A 541 -5.53 4.52 -30.17
C GLN A 541 -5.95 5.79 -30.95
N LEU A 542 -5.68 6.94 -30.36
CA LEU A 542 -5.89 8.26 -30.98
C LEU A 542 -4.74 8.57 -31.93
N CYS A 543 -5.05 8.99 -33.16
CA CYS A 543 -4.03 9.52 -34.06
C CYS A 543 -3.68 10.97 -33.70
N GLU A 544 -2.52 11.47 -34.16
CA GLU A 544 -2.05 12.82 -33.81
C GLU A 544 -3.02 13.94 -34.22
N ASN A 545 -3.72 13.78 -35.35
CA ASN A 545 -4.73 14.75 -35.79
C ASN A 545 -5.93 14.81 -34.81
N GLU A 546 -6.35 13.65 -34.28
CA GLU A 546 -7.44 13.57 -33.31
C GLU A 546 -7.02 14.18 -31.97
N LYS A 547 -5.78 13.94 -31.53
CA LYS A 547 -5.23 14.56 -30.32
C LYS A 547 -5.19 16.09 -30.44
N ASP A 548 -4.69 16.61 -31.56
CA ASP A 548 -4.65 18.05 -31.83
C ASP A 548 -6.07 18.65 -31.85
N LEU A 549 -7.05 17.94 -32.41
CA LEU A 549 -8.45 18.36 -32.40
C LEU A 549 -9.04 18.40 -30.98
N ILE A 550 -8.83 17.33 -30.19
CA ILE A 550 -9.30 17.24 -28.80
C ILE A 550 -8.68 18.37 -27.96
N TRP A 551 -7.38 18.60 -28.09
CA TRP A 551 -6.69 19.67 -27.37
C TRP A 551 -7.22 21.06 -27.77
N THR A 552 -7.47 21.27 -29.06
CA THR A 552 -8.04 22.52 -29.58
C THR A 552 -9.44 22.78 -28.99
N LEU A 553 -10.28 21.76 -28.90
CA LEU A 553 -11.66 21.83 -28.40
C LEU A 553 -11.81 21.44 -26.91
N ARG A 554 -10.73 21.54 -26.11
CA ARG A 554 -10.70 21.08 -24.71
C ARG A 554 -11.80 21.65 -23.81
N TYR A 555 -12.26 22.88 -24.05
CA TYR A 555 -13.39 23.46 -23.32
C TYR A 555 -14.74 22.87 -23.73
N ASP A 556 -14.93 22.57 -25.01
CA ASP A 556 -16.12 21.83 -25.49
C ASP A 556 -16.14 20.39 -24.96
N CYS A 557 -14.97 19.74 -24.83
CA CYS A 557 -14.85 18.43 -24.16
C CYS A 557 -15.35 18.50 -22.72
N ARG A 558 -14.94 19.53 -21.97
CA ARG A 558 -15.35 19.73 -20.58
C ARG A 558 -16.86 19.93 -20.45
N GLU A 559 -17.44 20.81 -21.27
CA GLU A 559 -18.86 21.18 -21.18
C GLU A 559 -19.79 20.07 -21.69
N ASN A 560 -19.44 19.45 -22.81
CA ASN A 560 -20.34 18.50 -23.50
C ASN A 560 -20.04 17.03 -23.19
N PHE A 561 -18.80 16.69 -22.81
CA PHE A 561 -18.34 15.30 -22.61
C PHE A 561 -17.42 15.13 -21.39
N PRO A 562 -17.87 15.36 -20.14
CA PRO A 562 -17.02 15.27 -18.95
C PRO A 562 -16.22 13.96 -18.81
N CYS A 563 -16.81 12.81 -19.18
CA CYS A 563 -16.16 11.49 -19.14
C CYS A 563 -15.02 11.33 -20.16
N SER A 564 -14.78 12.31 -21.04
CA SER A 564 -13.69 12.30 -22.02
C SER A 564 -12.32 12.68 -21.46
N LEU A 565 -12.23 13.03 -20.18
CA LEU A 565 -11.00 13.48 -19.55
C LEU A 565 -9.79 12.55 -19.83
N PRO A 566 -9.91 11.20 -19.79
CA PRO A 566 -8.79 10.33 -20.14
C PRO A 566 -8.25 10.55 -21.56
N LYS A 567 -9.15 10.74 -22.55
CA LYS A 567 -8.77 11.02 -23.95
C LYS A 567 -8.11 12.41 -24.10
N LEU A 568 -8.60 13.40 -23.35
CA LEU A 568 -7.99 14.73 -23.31
C LEU A 568 -6.57 14.67 -22.75
N LEU A 569 -6.36 13.90 -21.68
CA LEU A 569 -5.05 13.71 -21.04
C LEU A 569 -4.02 13.03 -21.96
N LEU A 570 -4.47 12.04 -22.75
CA LEU A 570 -3.65 11.40 -23.78
C LEU A 570 -3.34 12.30 -24.99
N SER A 571 -4.04 13.43 -25.11
CA SER A 571 -3.88 14.39 -26.20
C SER A 571 -2.97 15.57 -25.82
N VAL A 572 -2.58 15.69 -24.55
CA VAL A 572 -1.71 16.78 -24.07
C VAL A 572 -0.27 16.51 -24.46
N LYS A 573 0.43 17.54 -24.94
CA LYS A 573 1.86 17.47 -25.21
C LYS A 573 2.62 17.73 -23.91
N TRP A 574 2.97 16.66 -23.20
CA TRP A 574 3.61 16.75 -21.87
C TRP A 574 5.03 17.31 -21.90
N ASN A 575 5.64 17.41 -23.07
CA ASN A 575 6.93 18.07 -23.32
C ASN A 575 6.78 19.56 -23.67
N LYS A 576 5.62 20.17 -23.39
CA LYS A 576 5.38 21.60 -23.54
C LYS A 576 4.81 22.18 -22.26
N LEU A 577 5.58 23.08 -21.66
CA LEU A 577 5.19 23.86 -20.49
C LEU A 577 3.76 24.43 -20.58
N GLU A 578 3.45 25.07 -21.72
CA GLU A 578 2.23 25.85 -21.89
C GLU A 578 0.99 24.95 -21.87
N ASP A 579 1.06 23.80 -22.53
CA ASP A 579 -0.03 22.84 -22.59
C ASP A 579 -0.28 22.21 -21.21
N VAL A 580 0.78 21.84 -20.50
CA VAL A 580 0.69 21.27 -19.13
C VAL A 580 0.09 22.28 -18.14
N ALA A 581 0.50 23.56 -18.20
CA ALA A 581 -0.06 24.59 -17.33
C ALA A 581 -1.55 24.83 -17.59
N GLN A 582 -1.97 24.87 -18.87
CA GLN A 582 -3.38 25.00 -19.24
C GLN A 582 -4.21 23.80 -18.79
N LEU A 583 -3.69 22.57 -18.95
CA LEU A 583 -4.33 21.35 -18.47
C LEU A 583 -4.57 21.41 -16.96
N GLN A 584 -3.53 21.74 -16.19
CA GLN A 584 -3.60 21.77 -14.73
C GLN A 584 -4.61 22.83 -14.23
N ALA A 585 -4.73 23.96 -14.92
CA ALA A 585 -5.78 24.95 -14.66
C ALA A 585 -7.18 24.43 -15.03
N LEU A 586 -7.31 23.77 -16.19
CA LEU A 586 -8.59 23.21 -16.67
C LEU A 586 -9.13 22.12 -15.72
N LEU A 587 -8.25 21.30 -15.13
CA LEU A 587 -8.63 20.28 -14.13
C LEU A 587 -9.33 20.88 -12.90
N GLN A 588 -9.01 22.11 -12.50
CA GLN A 588 -9.65 22.73 -11.32
C GLN A 588 -11.13 23.03 -11.51
N ILE A 589 -11.54 23.22 -12.77
CA ILE A 589 -12.92 23.51 -13.11
C ILE A 589 -13.62 22.31 -13.75
N TRP A 590 -12.94 21.16 -13.87
CA TRP A 590 -13.51 19.94 -14.43
C TRP A 590 -14.56 19.34 -13.48
N SER A 591 -15.68 18.89 -14.02
CA SER A 591 -16.76 18.30 -13.23
C SER A 591 -16.37 16.90 -12.74
N LYS A 592 -16.60 16.63 -11.45
CA LYS A 592 -16.23 15.33 -10.83
C LYS A 592 -16.76 14.17 -11.65
N LEU A 593 -15.86 13.25 -12.00
CA LEU A 593 -16.21 12.02 -12.69
C LEU A 593 -16.93 11.05 -11.75
N PRO A 594 -17.77 10.15 -12.28
CA PRO A 594 -18.18 8.95 -11.57
C PRO A 594 -16.94 8.20 -11.04
N PRO A 595 -16.97 7.66 -9.80
CA PRO A 595 -15.80 7.02 -9.22
C PRO A 595 -15.21 5.88 -10.06
N ARG A 596 -16.06 5.15 -10.80
CA ARG A 596 -15.65 4.05 -11.67
C ARG A 596 -14.81 4.53 -12.86
N ASP A 597 -15.22 5.63 -13.50
CA ASP A 597 -14.50 6.24 -14.62
C ASP A 597 -13.18 6.86 -14.13
N ALA A 598 -13.18 7.42 -12.91
CA ALA A 598 -11.97 7.99 -12.31
C ALA A 598 -10.88 6.96 -12.00
N LEU A 599 -11.20 5.66 -11.92
CA LEU A 599 -10.20 4.60 -11.72
C LEU A 599 -9.20 4.52 -12.87
N GLU A 600 -9.61 4.82 -14.09
CA GLU A 600 -8.73 4.84 -15.27
C GLU A 600 -7.58 5.84 -15.10
N LEU A 601 -7.87 7.00 -14.51
CA LEU A 601 -6.91 8.09 -14.27
C LEU A 601 -5.82 7.75 -13.24
N LEU A 602 -5.91 6.58 -12.62
CA LEU A 602 -4.89 6.05 -11.72
C LEU A 602 -3.95 5.06 -12.41
N ASP A 603 -4.21 4.69 -13.66
CA ASP A 603 -3.33 3.83 -14.43
C ASP A 603 -1.96 4.48 -14.71
N PHE A 604 -0.98 3.67 -15.10
CA PHE A 604 0.39 4.11 -15.38
C PHE A 604 0.48 5.18 -16.46
N ASN A 605 -0.48 5.22 -17.39
CA ASN A 605 -0.59 6.24 -18.43
C ASN A 605 -0.79 7.67 -17.88
N TYR A 606 -1.24 7.82 -16.63
CA TYR A 606 -1.57 9.10 -16.01
C TYR A 606 -0.72 9.34 -14.77
N PRO A 607 0.58 9.66 -14.90
CA PRO A 607 1.46 9.81 -13.74
C PRO A 607 1.35 11.19 -13.08
N ASP A 608 0.75 12.20 -13.73
CA ASP A 608 0.68 13.57 -13.22
C ASP A 608 -0.02 13.64 -11.85
N GLN A 609 0.58 14.41 -10.95
CA GLN A 609 0.13 14.51 -9.57
C GLN A 609 -1.29 15.08 -9.45
N TYR A 610 -1.63 16.11 -10.23
CA TYR A 610 -2.92 16.78 -10.11
C TYR A 610 -4.03 15.95 -10.74
N VAL A 611 -3.71 15.20 -11.81
CA VAL A 611 -4.61 14.20 -12.39
C VAL A 611 -4.93 13.11 -11.36
N ARG A 612 -3.91 12.56 -10.69
CA ARG A 612 -4.10 11.52 -9.65
C ARG A 612 -4.83 12.05 -8.41
N GLU A 613 -4.54 13.27 -7.98
CA GLU A 613 -5.28 13.94 -6.91
C GLU A 613 -6.76 14.13 -7.27
N TYR A 614 -7.04 14.58 -8.50
CA TYR A 614 -8.39 14.69 -9.01
C TYR A 614 -9.13 13.35 -9.02
N ALA A 615 -8.46 12.29 -9.49
CA ALA A 615 -9.00 10.93 -9.52
C ALA A 615 -9.37 10.45 -8.11
N VAL A 616 -8.45 10.58 -7.14
CA VAL A 616 -8.69 10.22 -5.73
C VAL A 616 -9.81 11.05 -5.12
N ASN A 617 -9.93 12.34 -5.47
CA ASN A 617 -11.03 13.19 -5.02
C ASN A 617 -12.40 12.75 -5.56
N CYS A 618 -12.45 12.12 -6.74
CA CYS A 618 -13.65 11.45 -7.25
C CYS A 618 -13.94 10.15 -6.47
N LEU A 619 -12.91 9.35 -6.15
CA LEU A 619 -13.06 8.13 -5.37
C LEU A 619 -13.57 8.37 -3.94
N ARG A 620 -13.42 9.57 -3.38
CA ARG A 620 -13.96 9.92 -2.05
C ARG A 620 -15.48 9.79 -1.94
N SER A 621 -16.23 9.85 -3.05
CA SER A 621 -17.68 9.60 -3.05
C SER A 621 -18.07 8.14 -3.27
N MET A 622 -17.11 7.23 -3.46
CA MET A 622 -17.36 5.78 -3.61
C MET A 622 -17.76 5.15 -2.27
N SER A 623 -18.76 4.27 -2.29
CA SER A 623 -19.19 3.54 -1.10
C SER A 623 -18.13 2.55 -0.62
N ASP A 624 -18.23 2.08 0.63
CA ASP A 624 -17.29 1.10 1.20
C ASP A 624 -17.38 -0.25 0.47
N GLU A 625 -18.57 -0.62 0.00
CA GLU A 625 -18.86 -1.84 -0.73
C GLU A 625 -18.23 -1.81 -2.12
N GLU A 626 -18.43 -0.72 -2.87
CA GLU A 626 -17.79 -0.53 -4.17
C GLU A 626 -16.27 -0.48 -4.03
N LEU A 627 -15.76 0.26 -3.04
CA LEU A 627 -14.32 0.35 -2.78
C LEU A 627 -13.71 -1.03 -2.48
N SER A 628 -14.43 -1.87 -1.72
CA SER A 628 -13.97 -3.22 -1.39
C SER A 628 -13.81 -4.10 -2.65
N GLN A 629 -14.60 -3.88 -3.70
CA GLN A 629 -14.49 -4.61 -4.96
C GLN A 629 -13.26 -4.22 -5.78
N TYR A 630 -12.83 -2.95 -5.70
CA TYR A 630 -11.67 -2.42 -6.44
C TYR A 630 -10.40 -2.32 -5.59
N LEU A 631 -10.44 -2.73 -4.32
CA LEU A 631 -9.35 -2.51 -3.37
C LEU A 631 -8.04 -3.14 -3.83
N LEU A 632 -8.09 -4.34 -4.42
CA LEU A 632 -6.90 -5.00 -4.95
C LEU A 632 -6.27 -4.16 -6.06
N GLN A 633 -7.06 -3.69 -7.02
CA GLN A 633 -6.61 -2.86 -8.15
C GLN A 633 -5.99 -1.56 -7.65
N LEU A 634 -6.59 -0.91 -6.64
CA LEU A 634 -6.02 0.29 -6.02
C LEU A 634 -4.69 0.01 -5.32
N VAL A 635 -4.52 -1.15 -4.68
CA VAL A 635 -3.23 -1.56 -4.12
C VAL A 635 -2.19 -1.79 -5.22
N GLN A 636 -2.58 -2.35 -6.37
CA GLN A 636 -1.66 -2.53 -7.50
C GLN A 636 -1.23 -1.19 -8.10
N VAL A 637 -2.15 -0.23 -8.20
CA VAL A 637 -1.88 1.12 -8.68
C VAL A 637 -0.84 1.87 -7.83
N LEU A 638 -0.75 1.60 -6.52
CA LEU A 638 0.27 2.23 -5.66
C LEU A 638 1.69 2.02 -6.19
N LYS A 639 1.93 0.95 -6.97
CA LYS A 639 3.23 0.66 -7.58
C LYS A 639 3.64 1.67 -8.66
N TYR A 640 2.67 2.35 -9.26
CA TYR A 640 2.92 3.37 -10.28
C TYR A 640 3.28 4.73 -9.68
N GLU A 641 2.93 4.94 -8.41
CA GLU A 641 3.19 6.18 -7.68
C GLU A 641 4.70 6.45 -7.58
N PRO A 642 5.18 7.60 -8.08
CA PRO A 642 6.60 7.95 -8.02
C PRO A 642 7.16 8.13 -6.62
N PHE A 643 6.31 8.55 -5.68
CA PHE A 643 6.66 8.95 -4.33
C PHE A 643 5.80 8.20 -3.32
N LEU A 644 6.33 8.04 -2.11
CA LEU A 644 5.62 7.37 -1.01
C LEU A 644 4.36 8.14 -0.62
N ASP A 645 4.48 9.45 -0.44
CA ASP A 645 3.41 10.33 0.02
C ASP A 645 2.55 10.81 -1.16
N CYS A 646 1.50 10.06 -1.47
CA CYS A 646 0.56 10.39 -2.55
C CYS A 646 -0.90 10.40 -2.06
N ALA A 647 -1.79 11.04 -2.83
CA ALA A 647 -3.21 11.14 -2.49
C ALA A 647 -3.86 9.75 -2.29
N LEU A 648 -3.48 8.77 -3.11
CA LEU A 648 -4.01 7.41 -3.04
C LEU A 648 -3.60 6.70 -1.76
N SER A 649 -2.33 6.79 -1.35
CA SER A 649 -1.83 6.18 -0.10
C SER A 649 -2.58 6.70 1.13
N ARG A 650 -2.82 8.02 1.19
CA ARG A 650 -3.59 8.68 2.25
C ARG A 650 -5.05 8.23 2.24
N PHE A 651 -5.68 8.24 1.07
CA PHE A 651 -7.06 7.79 0.91
C PHE A 651 -7.26 6.34 1.36
N LEU A 652 -6.41 5.41 0.91
CA LEU A 652 -6.51 4.01 1.30
C LEU A 652 -6.32 3.82 2.81
N LEU A 653 -5.36 4.53 3.41
CA LEU A 653 -5.16 4.50 4.87
C LEU A 653 -6.37 5.06 5.62
N GLU A 654 -6.87 6.23 5.22
CA GLU A 654 -8.06 6.87 5.82
C GLU A 654 -9.27 5.94 5.79
N ARG A 655 -9.54 5.30 4.64
CA ARG A 655 -10.66 4.35 4.46
C ARG A 655 -10.47 3.08 5.27
N ALA A 656 -9.26 2.51 5.29
CA ALA A 656 -8.93 1.32 6.06
C ALA A 656 -9.03 1.52 7.57
N LEU A 657 -8.66 2.70 8.07
CA LEU A 657 -8.80 3.03 9.49
C LEU A 657 -10.24 3.37 9.89
N ALA A 658 -11.09 3.79 8.94
CA ALA A 658 -12.50 4.07 9.17
C ALA A 658 -13.40 2.82 9.10
N ASN A 659 -12.99 1.80 8.35
CA ASN A 659 -13.73 0.56 8.16
C ASN A 659 -12.81 -0.66 8.33
N ARG A 660 -13.05 -1.45 9.39
CA ARG A 660 -12.21 -2.61 9.74
C ARG A 660 -12.17 -3.67 8.64
N ARG A 661 -13.26 -3.84 7.88
CA ARG A 661 -13.32 -4.81 6.77
C ARG A 661 -12.39 -4.38 5.63
N ILE A 662 -12.44 -3.12 5.22
CA ILE A 662 -11.50 -2.57 4.22
C ILE A 662 -10.06 -2.70 4.74
N GLY A 663 -9.82 -2.34 6.01
CA GLY A 663 -8.49 -2.44 6.61
C GLY A 663 -7.95 -3.87 6.69
N GLN A 664 -8.81 -4.86 6.95
CA GLN A 664 -8.47 -6.29 6.91
C GLN A 664 -7.96 -6.69 5.53
N PHE A 665 -8.68 -6.36 4.45
CA PHE A 665 -8.27 -6.72 3.09
C PHE A 665 -7.04 -5.92 2.63
N LEU A 666 -6.97 -4.62 2.95
CA LEU A 666 -5.80 -3.79 2.64
C LEU A 666 -4.54 -4.38 3.27
N PHE A 667 -4.61 -4.78 4.55
CA PHE A 667 -3.50 -5.43 5.25
C PHE A 667 -3.02 -6.67 4.47
N TRP A 668 -3.93 -7.56 4.08
CA TRP A 668 -3.56 -8.80 3.41
C TRP A 668 -3.07 -8.59 1.98
N HIS A 669 -3.63 -7.65 1.22
CA HIS A 669 -3.17 -7.31 -0.12
C HIS A 669 -1.73 -6.75 -0.10
N LEU A 670 -1.43 -5.82 0.83
CA LEU A 670 -0.09 -5.28 0.99
C LEU A 670 0.90 -6.35 1.52
N ARG A 671 0.48 -7.12 2.53
CA ARG A 671 1.34 -8.11 3.17
C ARG A 671 1.69 -9.27 2.23
N ALA A 672 0.79 -9.66 1.33
CA ALA A 672 1.04 -10.72 0.36
C ALA A 672 2.26 -10.42 -0.53
N GLU A 673 2.52 -9.15 -0.82
CA GLU A 673 3.57 -8.70 -1.73
C GLU A 673 4.80 -8.08 -1.05
N ILE A 674 4.85 -8.08 0.28
CA ILE A 674 5.96 -7.43 1.02
C ILE A 674 7.34 -8.06 0.73
N HIS A 675 7.36 -9.31 0.27
CA HIS A 675 8.56 -10.02 -0.15
C HIS A 675 9.13 -9.51 -1.48
N ILE A 676 8.36 -8.75 -2.26
CA ILE A 676 8.79 -8.17 -3.53
C ILE A 676 9.62 -6.90 -3.25
N PRO A 677 10.92 -6.88 -3.59
CA PRO A 677 11.82 -5.81 -3.13
C PRO A 677 11.46 -4.40 -3.63
N SER A 678 10.88 -4.30 -4.83
CA SER A 678 10.52 -3.03 -5.47
C SER A 678 9.41 -2.26 -4.75
N VAL A 679 8.55 -2.95 -4.00
CA VAL A 679 7.39 -2.38 -3.29
C VAL A 679 7.47 -2.57 -1.78
N SER A 680 8.40 -3.41 -1.31
CA SER A 680 8.54 -3.80 0.09
C SER A 680 8.59 -2.63 1.07
N VAL A 681 9.32 -1.56 0.72
CA VAL A 681 9.41 -0.35 1.54
C VAL A 681 8.06 0.37 1.59
N GLN A 682 7.46 0.67 0.44
CA GLN A 682 6.19 1.39 0.37
C GLN A 682 5.07 0.65 1.12
N PHE A 683 4.93 -0.65 0.86
CA PHE A 683 3.89 -1.47 1.48
C PHE A 683 4.14 -1.69 2.97
N GLY A 684 5.41 -1.89 3.37
CA GLY A 684 5.79 -2.00 4.77
C GLY A 684 5.48 -0.74 5.58
N LEU A 685 5.76 0.45 5.03
CA LEU A 685 5.44 1.72 5.70
C LEU A 685 3.93 1.98 5.80
N LEU A 686 3.16 1.61 4.79
CA LEU A 686 1.69 1.73 4.82
C LEU A 686 1.07 0.75 5.83
N LEU A 687 1.59 -0.48 5.90
CA LEU A 687 1.23 -1.47 6.93
C LEU A 687 1.60 -0.98 8.33
N GLU A 688 2.78 -0.36 8.51
CA GLU A 688 3.18 0.25 9.78
C GLU A 688 2.13 1.28 10.21
N ALA A 689 1.77 2.20 9.31
CA ALA A 689 0.78 3.24 9.58
C ALA A 689 -0.58 2.66 9.96
N TYR A 690 -1.06 1.66 9.22
CA TYR A 690 -2.32 0.99 9.49
C TYR A 690 -2.33 0.30 10.86
N CYS A 691 -1.29 -0.49 11.17
CA CYS A 691 -1.19 -1.19 12.45
C CYS A 691 -1.12 -0.21 13.62
N ARG A 692 -0.40 0.91 13.47
CA ARG A 692 -0.36 1.98 14.47
C ARG A 692 -1.74 2.59 14.71
N GLY A 693 -2.53 2.81 13.65
CA GLY A 693 -3.88 3.39 13.74
C GLY A 693 -4.96 2.40 14.19
N SER A 694 -4.72 1.09 14.07
CA SER A 694 -5.69 0.01 14.34
C SER A 694 -5.19 -0.98 15.40
N VAL A 695 -4.74 -0.48 16.55
CA VAL A 695 -4.10 -1.30 17.61
C VAL A 695 -5.00 -2.45 18.11
N ALA A 696 -6.31 -2.22 18.23
CA ALA A 696 -7.26 -3.25 18.64
C ALA A 696 -7.33 -4.40 17.61
N HIS A 697 -7.30 -4.06 16.32
CA HIS A 697 -7.39 -5.02 15.23
C HIS A 697 -6.13 -5.88 15.08
N MET A 698 -4.96 -5.36 15.49
CA MET A 698 -3.69 -6.10 15.43
C MET A 698 -3.75 -7.46 16.15
N LYS A 699 -4.53 -7.60 17.23
CA LYS A 699 -4.68 -8.88 17.94
C LYS A 699 -5.26 -9.97 17.03
N VAL A 700 -6.28 -9.62 16.25
CA VAL A 700 -6.93 -10.52 15.29
C VAL A 700 -5.97 -10.86 14.15
N LEU A 701 -5.32 -9.84 13.57
CA LEU A 701 -4.35 -10.02 12.49
C LEU A 701 -3.16 -10.90 12.92
N SER A 702 -2.65 -10.72 14.14
CA SER A 702 -1.55 -11.52 14.68
C SER A 702 -1.92 -13.00 14.77
N LYS A 703 -3.15 -13.29 15.22
CA LYS A 703 -3.67 -14.67 15.25
C LYS A 703 -3.73 -15.27 13.84
N GLN A 704 -4.24 -14.51 12.87
CA GLN A 704 -4.33 -14.97 11.48
C GLN A 704 -2.95 -15.21 10.84
N VAL A 705 -2.00 -14.27 11.02
CA VAL A 705 -0.63 -14.40 10.50
C VAL A 705 0.06 -15.63 11.09
N ARG A 706 -0.09 -15.87 12.39
CA ARG A 706 0.44 -17.06 13.05
C ARG A 706 -0.13 -18.34 12.42
N THR A 707 -1.45 -18.45 12.32
CA THR A 707 -2.11 -19.63 11.74
C THR A 707 -1.71 -19.85 10.28
N MET A 708 -1.58 -18.77 9.48
CA MET A 708 -1.07 -18.88 8.11
C MET A 708 0.37 -19.38 8.05
N GLY A 709 1.23 -18.95 8.99
CA GLY A 709 2.60 -19.44 9.11
C GLY A 709 2.66 -20.94 9.43
N GLU A 710 1.82 -21.40 10.37
CA GLU A 710 1.69 -22.83 10.71
C GLU A 710 1.26 -23.67 9.50
N ILE A 711 0.23 -23.23 8.77
CA ILE A 711 -0.26 -23.92 7.56
C ILE A 711 0.81 -23.93 6.46
N TYR A 712 1.44 -22.78 6.20
CA TYR A 712 2.49 -22.66 5.19
C TYR A 712 3.65 -23.61 5.49
N HIS A 713 4.05 -23.71 6.76
CA HIS A 713 5.10 -24.61 7.19
C HIS A 713 4.73 -26.07 6.93
N GLN A 714 3.54 -26.51 7.36
CA GLN A 714 3.06 -27.88 7.10
C GLN A 714 2.98 -28.21 5.61
N VAL A 715 2.44 -27.29 4.79
CA VAL A 715 2.35 -27.48 3.34
C VAL A 715 3.74 -27.53 2.68
N SER A 716 4.69 -26.73 3.17
CA SER A 716 6.06 -26.74 2.65
C SER A 716 6.76 -28.06 2.95
N GLN A 717 6.56 -28.63 4.14
CA GLN A 717 7.05 -29.97 4.47
C GLN A 717 6.45 -31.04 3.54
N ILE A 718 5.13 -31.01 3.30
CA ILE A 718 4.47 -31.97 2.39
C ILE A 718 5.04 -31.89 0.97
N LYS A 719 5.36 -30.69 0.48
CA LYS A 719 5.92 -30.50 -0.87
C LYS A 719 7.39 -30.92 -1.02
N LEU A 720 8.10 -31.14 0.10
CA LEU A 720 9.47 -31.62 0.10
C LEU A 720 9.54 -33.16 0.09
N PHE A 721 8.43 -33.84 0.42
CA PHE A 721 8.19 -35.26 0.12
C PHE A 721 7.65 -35.42 -1.30
#